data_AF-A0A1Y1REE6-F1
#
_entry.id   AF-A0A1Y1REE6-F1
#
_cell.length_a   1.000
_cell.length_b   1.000
_cell.length_c   1.000
_cell.angle_alpha   90.00
_cell.angle_beta   90.00
_cell.angle_gamma   90.00
#
_symmetry.space_group_name_H-M   'P 1'
#
loop_
_entity.id
_entity.type
_entity.pdbx_description
1 polymer ?
#
loop_
_entity_poly.entity_id
_entity_poly.type
_entity_poly.pdbx_seq_one_letter_code
_entity_poly.pdbx_strand_id
1 'polypeptide(L)'
;MNVWKIGSRWSEDGRWDSSVLDVFWKHGVVFAGGDRAGLFLHAEKGDLVAVADGYSVVGVGKLLDSPKPIAELELNLSARDRRRVDITADGIFACKVALKEVPQEKRPWYKYRKKFCQIKQEKMALEIQERWTESEDLQRVDFKIEADAKTLCDLLEQPGAEKYVAQYFIPIYQRPYAWGSAEVEKFMRDILESYSEVESMFIGTMQLSEKEVVSPRGKGAYVQEIIDGQQRITTVALLLKALSLLSPSERLDSVIRNFEWLETRVSNGEQQQLLEQALSASQLDENLSPAPNKYVENAQLIYSILQDAMSSDSEEETSGEDKAFCPSSFLQHLLKSLTFVVIETHAGLSKTLQIFNAINTAGLDLNGGDLFKIRMYEYLRDVRGASEDSFNEISAIYAKIDKGNGDAERLVTDISGVLGIYRHIIVARKKLPRGLVRRLGVDAFYDRLFDARFKITKWDNFARVYDNEPGVDSDEAPLLSLADISKLIDIRYAWDRAWNDEVHNDLDVETRAAMELIFGSRYGSYWLLVLVFEFCFGNKENFKQLRKEFVVQLSKLFIVYSALFGKAVNEMHSFLANLSRGMFAEDSAEWVIGEINAKLNPKRDAFERSLCGEIAGNMRVKYLLCRLSALLHGDFVSAENPELLKRVFHSELDIEHIKAYHDKNN
;
A
#
# COMPACT_ATOMS: atom_id res chain seq x y z
N MET A 1 18.84 -21.51 22.35
CA MET A 1 17.59 -20.75 22.18
C MET A 1 16.85 -20.78 23.50
N ASN A 2 16.82 -19.66 24.21
CA ASN A 2 16.13 -19.56 25.48
C ASN A 2 14.63 -19.31 25.24
N VAL A 3 13.81 -19.70 26.22
CA VAL A 3 12.37 -19.42 26.21
C VAL A 3 12.03 -18.54 27.41
N TRP A 4 11.42 -17.39 27.14
CA TRP A 4 11.09 -16.37 28.13
C TRP A 4 9.58 -16.30 28.34
N LYS A 5 9.12 -16.16 29.59
CA LYS A 5 7.71 -15.95 29.92
C LYS A 5 7.45 -14.48 30.22
N ILE A 6 6.48 -13.90 29.53
CA ILE A 6 6.04 -12.50 29.71
C ILE A 6 4.57 -12.50 30.13
N GLY A 7 4.26 -11.80 31.22
CA GLY A 7 2.91 -11.64 31.73
C GLY A 7 2.20 -10.45 31.07
N SER A 8 0.95 -10.63 30.64
CA SER A 8 0.14 -9.54 30.09
C SER A 8 -0.55 -8.70 31.16
N ARG A 9 -0.62 -9.09 32.44
CA ARG A 9 -1.34 -8.35 33.51
C ARG A 9 -0.40 -7.44 34.30
N TRP A 10 -0.66 -6.13 34.26
CA TRP A 10 0.29 -5.13 34.75
C TRP A 10 -0.02 -4.51 36.13
N SER A 11 -1.23 -4.70 36.67
CA SER A 11 -1.54 -4.29 38.06
C SER A 11 -0.69 -5.03 39.10
N GLU A 12 -0.48 -4.43 40.26
CA GLU A 12 0.26 -5.05 41.39
C GLU A 12 -0.40 -6.35 41.87
N ASP A 13 -1.73 -6.37 41.90
CA ASP A 13 -2.55 -7.53 42.29
C ASP A 13 -2.71 -8.58 41.16
N GLY A 14 -2.26 -8.29 39.93
CA GLY A 14 -2.46 -9.16 38.77
C GLY A 14 -3.94 -9.32 38.36
N ARG A 15 -4.74 -8.26 38.52
CA ARG A 15 -6.14 -8.20 38.10
C ARG A 15 -6.27 -8.31 36.58
N TRP A 16 -7.40 -8.85 36.15
CA TRP A 16 -7.65 -9.22 34.75
C TRP A 16 -7.88 -8.00 33.84
N ASP A 17 -8.49 -6.95 34.37
CA ASP A 17 -8.75 -5.66 33.72
C ASP A 17 -7.47 -4.86 33.42
N SER A 18 -6.35 -5.26 33.99
CA SER A 18 -5.01 -4.70 33.73
C SER A 18 -4.21 -5.45 32.67
N SER A 19 -4.85 -6.34 31.91
CA SER A 19 -4.18 -7.02 30.78
C SER A 19 -3.79 -5.99 29.72
N VAL A 20 -2.58 -6.05 29.16
CA VAL A 20 -2.09 -5.25 28.02
C VAL A 20 -1.80 -6.14 26.81
N LEU A 21 -2.46 -7.30 26.77
CA LEU A 21 -2.27 -8.30 25.72
C LEU A 21 -2.55 -7.71 24.34
N ASP A 22 -3.59 -6.89 24.24
CA ASP A 22 -3.96 -6.12 23.05
C ASP A 22 -2.82 -5.20 22.58
N VAL A 23 -2.13 -4.53 23.52
CA VAL A 23 -0.97 -3.67 23.19
C VAL A 23 0.19 -4.51 22.64
N PHE A 24 0.40 -5.72 23.15
CA PHE A 24 1.45 -6.61 22.64
C PHE A 24 1.19 -7.03 21.19
N TRP A 25 -0.04 -7.45 20.89
CA TRP A 25 -0.44 -7.83 19.53
C TRP A 25 -0.39 -6.62 18.60
N LYS A 26 -1.01 -5.51 19.00
CA LYS A 26 -1.14 -4.28 18.21
C LYS A 26 0.18 -3.71 17.75
N HIS A 27 1.20 -3.73 18.61
CA HIS A 27 2.48 -3.10 18.31
C HIS A 27 3.58 -4.12 17.96
N GLY A 28 3.29 -5.42 17.97
CA GLY A 28 4.30 -6.47 17.76
C GLY A 28 5.47 -6.35 18.75
N VAL A 29 5.17 -5.94 19.99
CA VAL A 29 6.17 -5.74 21.04
C VAL A 29 5.74 -6.45 22.30
N VAL A 30 6.72 -6.81 23.11
CA VAL A 30 6.48 -7.30 24.46
C VAL A 30 7.24 -6.44 25.44
N PHE A 31 6.58 -6.17 26.57
CA PHE A 31 7.14 -5.38 27.67
C PHE A 31 7.47 -6.31 28.84
N ALA A 32 8.59 -6.04 29.50
CA ALA A 32 8.96 -6.64 30.77
C ALA A 32 9.15 -5.52 31.81
N GLY A 33 8.42 -5.62 32.93
CA GLY A 33 8.46 -4.65 34.03
C GLY A 33 8.50 -5.32 35.41
N GLY A 34 8.93 -4.57 36.44
CA GLY A 34 9.08 -5.01 37.84
C GLY A 34 10.51 -5.46 38.21
N ASP A 35 10.70 -5.95 39.44
CA ASP A 35 12.01 -6.22 40.08
C ASP A 35 13.00 -7.10 39.29
N ARG A 36 12.53 -7.84 38.28
CA ARG A 36 13.33 -8.75 37.45
C ARG A 36 13.37 -8.35 35.98
N ALA A 37 12.85 -7.19 35.61
CA ALA A 37 12.80 -6.72 34.24
C ALA A 37 14.20 -6.58 33.61
N GLY A 38 15.22 -6.24 34.39
CA GLY A 38 16.61 -6.20 33.93
C GLY A 38 17.17 -7.54 33.44
N LEU A 39 16.55 -8.66 33.79
CA LEU A 39 16.90 -9.96 33.20
C LEU A 39 16.47 -10.07 31.73
N PHE A 40 15.54 -9.23 31.26
CA PHE A 40 15.11 -9.23 29.87
C PHE A 40 16.22 -8.75 28.93
N LEU A 41 17.13 -7.87 29.38
CA LEU A 41 18.32 -7.47 28.61
C LEU A 41 19.25 -8.64 28.24
N HIS A 42 19.10 -9.81 28.89
CA HIS A 42 19.89 -11.01 28.57
C HIS A 42 19.24 -11.88 27.47
N ALA A 43 18.07 -11.49 26.96
CA ALA A 43 17.45 -12.16 25.82
C ALA A 43 18.10 -11.67 24.53
N GLU A 44 18.33 -12.57 23.59
CA GLU A 44 18.98 -12.26 22.31
C GLU A 44 18.00 -12.33 21.14
N LYS A 45 18.34 -11.68 20.03
CA LYS A 45 17.60 -11.80 18.77
C LYS A 45 17.45 -13.28 18.41
N GLY A 46 16.22 -13.71 18.20
CA GLY A 46 15.88 -15.09 17.88
C GLY A 46 15.48 -15.97 19.07
N ASP A 47 15.56 -15.51 20.32
CA ASP A 47 14.96 -16.23 21.44
C ASP A 47 13.43 -16.28 21.35
N LEU A 48 12.82 -17.28 22.02
CA LEU A 48 11.37 -17.44 22.04
C LEU A 48 10.74 -16.80 23.28
N VAL A 49 9.50 -16.35 23.13
CA VAL A 49 8.70 -15.73 24.16
C VAL A 49 7.36 -16.45 24.25
N ALA A 50 6.91 -16.75 25.46
CA ALA A 50 5.55 -17.14 25.78
C ALA A 50 4.83 -16.01 26.51
N VAL A 51 3.81 -15.47 25.86
CA VAL A 51 2.93 -14.45 26.41
C VAL A 51 1.83 -15.14 27.20
N ALA A 52 1.74 -14.83 28.49
CA ALA A 52 0.80 -15.47 29.40
C ALA A 52 -0.15 -14.45 30.04
N ASP A 53 -1.45 -14.74 29.95
CA ASP A 53 -2.47 -14.06 30.73
C ASP A 53 -2.77 -14.86 32.01
N GLY A 54 -2.21 -14.38 33.13
CA GLY A 54 -2.23 -15.10 34.40
C GLY A 54 -1.40 -16.39 34.36
N TYR A 55 -2.07 -17.54 34.28
CA TYR A 55 -1.44 -18.87 34.19
C TYR A 55 -1.50 -19.47 32.79
N SER A 56 -2.36 -18.96 31.91
CA SER A 56 -2.57 -19.49 30.57
C SER A 56 -1.61 -18.81 29.59
N VAL A 57 -0.85 -19.59 28.82
CA VAL A 57 -0.04 -19.06 27.72
C VAL A 57 -0.95 -18.86 26.51
N VAL A 58 -1.16 -17.60 26.16
CA VAL A 58 -2.10 -17.14 25.13
C VAL A 58 -1.41 -16.87 23.80
N GLY A 59 -0.10 -16.64 23.80
CA GLY A 59 0.68 -16.41 22.59
C GLY A 59 2.10 -16.93 22.71
N VAL A 60 2.70 -17.28 21.58
CA VAL A 60 4.12 -17.62 21.46
C VAL A 60 4.76 -16.72 20.41
N GLY A 61 6.02 -16.32 20.59
CA GLY A 61 6.67 -15.43 19.64
C GLY A 61 8.18 -15.57 19.60
N LYS A 62 8.80 -14.96 18.59
CA LYS A 62 10.25 -14.91 18.41
C LYS A 62 10.73 -13.47 18.43
N LEU A 63 11.75 -13.20 19.24
CA LEU A 63 12.35 -11.87 19.34
C LEU A 63 13.05 -11.49 18.03
N LEU A 64 12.71 -10.31 17.51
CA LEU A 64 13.24 -9.78 16.25
C LEU A 64 14.48 -8.90 16.45
N ASP A 65 14.63 -8.33 17.65
CA ASP A 65 15.75 -7.49 18.07
C ASP A 65 16.18 -7.88 19.50
N SER A 66 17.19 -7.20 20.04
CA SER A 66 17.57 -7.29 21.45
C SER A 66 16.73 -6.31 22.29
N PRO A 67 16.33 -6.67 23.52
CA PRO A 67 15.52 -5.81 24.36
C PRO A 67 16.22 -4.51 24.73
N LYS A 68 15.47 -3.40 24.73
CA LYS A 68 15.97 -2.05 25.04
C LYS A 68 15.02 -1.35 26.02
N PRO A 69 15.46 -0.30 26.73
CA PRO A 69 14.55 0.55 27.49
C PRO A 69 13.41 1.05 26.60
N ILE A 70 12.18 1.07 27.12
CA ILE A 70 10.99 1.45 26.33
C ILE A 70 11.08 2.86 25.74
N ALA A 71 11.80 3.77 26.41
CA ALA A 71 12.03 5.14 25.95
C ALA A 71 12.90 5.24 24.68
N GLU A 72 13.70 4.21 24.38
CA GLU A 72 14.52 4.14 23.17
C GLU A 72 13.75 3.51 21.99
N LEU A 73 12.61 2.86 22.25
CA LEU A 73 11.72 2.42 21.19
C LEU A 73 10.78 3.56 20.82
N GLU A 74 10.88 4.04 19.58
CA GLU A 74 9.89 4.96 18.98
C GLU A 74 8.54 4.25 18.74
N LEU A 75 7.84 3.91 19.81
CA LEU A 75 6.50 3.33 19.74
C LEU A 75 5.45 4.44 19.74
N ASN A 76 4.73 4.56 18.62
CA ASN A 76 3.54 5.41 18.52
C ASN A 76 2.35 4.78 19.24
N LEU A 77 2.44 4.73 20.57
CA LEU A 77 1.33 4.30 21.44
C LEU A 77 0.27 5.39 21.51
N SER A 78 -1.01 5.01 21.36
CA SER A 78 -2.14 5.92 21.55
C SER A 78 -2.18 6.49 22.96
N ALA A 79 -2.85 7.63 23.17
CA ALA A 79 -3.00 8.21 24.52
C ALA A 79 -3.68 7.23 25.50
N ARG A 80 -4.50 6.30 24.99
CA ARG A 80 -5.14 5.21 25.75
C ARG A 80 -4.13 4.14 26.17
N ASP A 81 -3.33 3.63 25.23
CA ASP A 81 -2.33 2.59 25.47
C ASP A 81 -1.25 3.06 26.44
N ARG A 82 -0.87 4.35 26.33
CA ARG A 82 0.08 5.01 27.24
C ARG A 82 -0.40 5.12 28.68
N ARG A 83 -1.70 5.11 28.94
CA ARG A 83 -2.24 5.12 30.32
C ARG A 83 -2.26 3.71 30.94
N ARG A 84 -2.28 2.66 30.12
CA ARG A 84 -2.39 1.25 30.56
C ARG A 84 -1.04 0.61 30.81
N VAL A 85 -0.05 0.98 30.00
CA VAL A 85 1.36 0.67 30.24
C VAL A 85 1.94 1.90 30.92
N ASP A 86 2.28 1.83 32.20
CA ASP A 86 2.86 2.97 32.94
C ASP A 86 4.30 3.25 32.44
N ILE A 87 4.41 3.81 31.22
CA ILE A 87 5.66 3.98 30.46
C ILE A 87 6.63 4.94 31.15
N THR A 88 6.14 5.73 32.11
CA THR A 88 6.94 6.70 32.88
C THR A 88 7.74 6.09 34.03
N ALA A 89 7.57 4.80 34.32
CA ALA A 89 8.33 4.12 35.38
C ALA A 89 9.71 3.67 34.87
N ASP A 90 10.78 4.10 35.57
CA ASP A 90 12.14 3.58 35.37
C ASP A 90 12.16 2.04 35.50
N GLY A 91 12.76 1.35 34.53
CA GLY A 91 12.96 -0.11 34.56
C GLY A 91 12.02 -0.97 33.71
N ILE A 92 11.31 -0.39 32.74
CA ILE A 92 10.56 -1.14 31.71
C ILE A 92 11.43 -1.37 30.47
N PHE A 93 11.56 -2.64 30.08
CA PHE A 93 12.27 -3.05 28.87
C PHE A 93 11.30 -3.60 27.83
N ALA A 94 11.48 -3.21 26.57
CA ALA A 94 10.63 -3.58 25.46
C ALA A 94 11.44 -4.25 24.35
N CYS A 95 10.81 -5.13 23.59
CA CYS A 95 11.44 -5.77 22.44
C CYS A 95 10.41 -6.03 21.34
N LYS A 96 10.81 -5.81 20.08
CA LYS A 96 10.03 -6.24 18.92
C LYS A 96 10.00 -7.77 18.85
N VAL A 97 8.82 -8.32 18.61
CA VAL A 97 8.55 -9.76 18.61
C VAL A 97 7.56 -10.09 17.50
N ALA A 98 7.83 -11.17 16.76
CA ALA A 98 6.82 -11.78 15.92
C ALA A 98 5.98 -12.71 16.80
N LEU A 99 4.72 -12.34 17.07
CA LEU A 99 3.81 -13.10 17.94
C LEU A 99 2.83 -13.94 17.11
N LYS A 100 2.44 -15.09 17.67
CA LYS A 100 1.43 -16.01 17.13
C LYS A 100 0.50 -16.44 18.25
N GLU A 101 -0.81 -16.35 18.01
CA GLU A 101 -1.80 -16.74 19.01
C GLU A 101 -1.80 -18.26 19.20
N VAL A 102 -2.02 -18.70 20.44
CA VAL A 102 -2.26 -20.10 20.75
C VAL A 102 -3.76 -20.34 20.87
N PRO A 103 -4.36 -21.21 20.04
CA PRO A 103 -5.78 -21.54 20.09
C PRO A 103 -6.22 -21.99 21.48
N GLN A 104 -7.42 -21.58 21.90
CA GLN A 104 -7.91 -21.78 23.28
C GLN A 104 -7.79 -23.23 23.78
N GLU A 105 -8.15 -24.20 22.95
CA GLU A 105 -8.10 -25.64 23.26
C GLU A 105 -6.68 -26.15 23.51
N LYS A 106 -5.70 -25.46 22.93
CA LYS A 106 -4.30 -25.84 23.01
C LYS A 106 -3.56 -25.05 24.07
N ARG A 107 -4.08 -24.01 24.74
CA ARG A 107 -3.26 -23.10 25.59
C ARG A 107 -2.56 -23.82 26.77
N PRO A 108 -1.21 -23.80 26.85
CA PRO A 108 -0.50 -24.49 27.92
C PRO A 108 -0.55 -23.68 29.22
N TRP A 109 -0.55 -24.39 30.35
CA TRP A 109 -0.62 -23.79 31.68
C TRP A 109 0.77 -23.65 32.30
N TYR A 110 1.17 -22.43 32.63
CA TYR A 110 2.42 -22.15 33.32
C TYR A 110 2.19 -21.92 34.82
N LYS A 111 2.88 -22.69 35.66
CA LYS A 111 2.64 -22.74 37.13
C LYS A 111 2.90 -21.42 37.87
N TYR A 112 3.70 -20.51 37.32
CA TYR A 112 4.12 -19.28 38.01
C TYR A 112 3.51 -18.02 37.39
N ARG A 113 2.82 -17.23 38.24
CA ARG A 113 2.18 -15.95 37.87
C ARG A 113 3.13 -14.74 37.77
N LYS A 114 4.45 -14.95 37.76
CA LYS A 114 5.44 -13.85 37.72
C LYS A 114 5.26 -13.01 36.45
N LYS A 115 5.47 -11.68 36.57
CA LYS A 115 5.44 -10.73 35.44
C LYS A 115 6.47 -11.09 34.37
N PHE A 116 7.66 -11.53 34.79
CA PHE A 116 8.72 -11.98 33.89
C PHE A 116 9.56 -13.12 34.48
N CYS A 117 9.89 -14.14 33.69
CA CYS A 117 10.91 -15.13 34.05
C CYS A 117 11.38 -15.98 32.85
N GLN A 118 12.62 -16.45 32.88
CA GLN A 118 13.09 -17.51 31.99
C GLN A 118 12.37 -18.84 32.31
N ILE A 119 11.86 -19.52 31.29
CA ILE A 119 11.27 -20.85 31.42
C ILE A 119 12.40 -21.87 31.47
N LYS A 120 12.67 -22.39 32.66
CA LYS A 120 13.68 -23.46 32.88
C LYS A 120 13.10 -24.87 32.81
N GLN A 121 11.79 -24.99 32.62
CA GLN A 121 11.11 -26.29 32.52
C GLN A 121 11.23 -26.81 31.08
N GLU A 122 12.07 -27.83 30.88
CA GLU A 122 12.36 -28.39 29.55
C GLU A 122 11.09 -28.77 28.77
N LYS A 123 10.14 -29.45 29.42
CA LYS A 123 8.87 -29.84 28.79
C LYS A 123 8.07 -28.63 28.25
N MET A 124 8.01 -27.54 29.02
CA MET A 124 7.28 -26.34 28.61
C MET A 124 8.03 -25.58 27.51
N ALA A 125 9.36 -25.55 27.56
CA ALA A 125 10.17 -24.93 26.54
C ALA A 125 10.06 -25.66 25.19
N LEU A 126 10.07 -27.00 25.20
CA LEU A 126 9.81 -27.84 24.03
C LEU A 126 8.42 -27.60 23.46
N GLU A 127 7.39 -27.58 24.31
CA GLU A 127 6.01 -27.36 23.87
C GLU A 127 5.81 -25.97 23.23
N ILE A 128 6.51 -24.94 23.71
CA ILE A 128 6.52 -23.60 23.10
C ILE A 128 7.28 -23.60 21.77
N GLN A 129 8.40 -24.31 21.69
CA GLN A 129 9.18 -24.46 20.45
C GLN A 129 8.36 -25.19 19.37
N GLU A 130 7.73 -26.31 19.71
CA GLU A 130 6.86 -27.07 18.81
C GLU A 130 5.75 -26.18 18.25
N ARG A 131 5.06 -25.40 19.09
CA ARG A 131 3.99 -24.50 18.63
C ARG A 131 4.47 -23.36 17.75
N TRP A 132 5.70 -22.90 17.94
CA TRP A 132 6.29 -21.92 17.05
C TRP A 132 6.56 -22.53 15.66
N THR A 133 7.01 -23.80 15.61
CA THR A 133 7.39 -24.55 14.41
C THR A 133 6.22 -25.21 13.67
N GLU A 134 5.19 -25.70 14.37
CA GLU A 134 3.98 -26.34 13.81
C GLU A 134 3.17 -25.43 12.85
N SER A 135 3.51 -24.15 12.80
CA SER A 135 2.79 -23.14 12.04
C SER A 135 3.20 -23.01 10.56
N GLU A 136 4.18 -23.78 10.05
CA GLU A 136 4.42 -23.82 8.59
C GLU A 136 3.27 -24.51 7.82
N ASP A 137 2.42 -25.29 8.48
CA ASP A 137 1.29 -26.01 7.86
C ASP A 137 -0.09 -25.34 8.07
N LEU A 138 -0.17 -24.20 8.76
CA LEU A 138 -1.43 -23.49 9.05
C LEU A 138 -1.72 -22.36 8.04
N GLN A 139 -1.87 -22.72 6.76
CA GLN A 139 -2.51 -21.83 5.77
C GLN A 139 -3.55 -22.56 4.92
N ARG A 140 -4.44 -23.30 5.58
CA ARG A 140 -5.81 -23.48 5.09
C ARG A 140 -6.75 -22.90 6.14
N VAL A 141 -6.92 -21.58 6.10
CA VAL A 141 -8.13 -20.98 6.67
C VAL A 141 -9.26 -21.48 5.78
N ASP A 142 -10.19 -22.25 6.35
CA ASP A 142 -11.38 -22.66 5.62
C ASP A 142 -12.14 -21.40 5.21
N PHE A 143 -12.19 -21.17 3.90
CA PHE A 143 -12.82 -19.99 3.34
C PHE A 143 -14.30 -19.97 3.70
N LYS A 144 -14.71 -18.95 4.46
CA LYS A 144 -16.10 -18.76 4.86
C LYS A 144 -16.47 -17.29 4.74
N ILE A 145 -17.65 -17.04 4.16
CA ILE A 145 -18.29 -15.73 4.13
C ILE A 145 -19.59 -15.87 4.91
N GLU A 146 -19.78 -15.02 5.91
CA GLU A 146 -21.06 -14.86 6.61
C GLU A 146 -21.59 -13.46 6.30
N ALA A 147 -22.89 -13.34 6.03
CA ALA A 147 -23.51 -12.07 5.70
C ALA A 147 -24.83 -11.94 6.46
N ASP A 148 -24.91 -10.94 7.33
CA ASP A 148 -26.08 -10.68 8.16
C ASP A 148 -26.48 -9.20 8.09
N ALA A 149 -27.79 -8.95 8.08
CA ALA A 149 -28.32 -7.60 8.28
C ALA A 149 -28.19 -7.24 9.77
N LYS A 150 -27.49 -6.14 10.08
CA LYS A 150 -27.30 -5.63 11.44
C LYS A 150 -27.72 -4.17 11.51
N THR A 151 -28.43 -3.80 12.57
CA THR A 151 -28.73 -2.40 12.88
C THR A 151 -27.52 -1.70 13.51
N LEU A 152 -27.54 -0.37 13.59
CA LEU A 152 -26.54 0.36 14.36
C LEU A 152 -26.53 -0.07 15.83
N CYS A 153 -27.71 -0.36 16.39
CA CYS A 153 -27.86 -0.95 17.73
C CYS A 153 -27.10 -2.29 17.84
N ASP A 154 -27.24 -3.19 16.86
CA ASP A 154 -26.54 -4.49 16.87
C ASP A 154 -25.01 -4.36 16.70
N LEU A 155 -24.55 -3.30 16.05
CA LEU A 155 -23.11 -3.01 15.94
C LEU A 155 -22.54 -2.45 17.25
N LEU A 156 -23.28 -1.57 17.93
CA LEU A 156 -22.81 -0.85 19.11
C LEU A 156 -23.12 -1.55 20.44
N GLU A 157 -24.22 -2.28 20.60
CA GLU A 157 -24.66 -2.84 21.90
C GLU A 157 -24.17 -4.28 22.18
N GLN A 158 -23.12 -4.75 21.50
CA GLN A 158 -22.68 -6.14 21.63
C GLN A 158 -22.20 -6.51 23.05
N PRO A 159 -22.74 -7.60 23.65
CA PRO A 159 -22.39 -8.03 25.00
C PRO A 159 -21.01 -8.68 25.02
N GLY A 160 -19.98 -7.87 25.26
CA GLY A 160 -18.61 -8.39 25.30
C GLY A 160 -17.49 -7.37 25.23
N ALA A 161 -17.77 -6.09 24.98
CA ALA A 161 -16.76 -5.04 25.05
C ALA A 161 -16.20 -4.97 26.49
N GLU A 162 -15.06 -5.64 26.71
CA GLU A 162 -14.25 -5.36 27.88
C GLU A 162 -13.94 -3.86 27.87
N LYS A 163 -14.14 -3.22 29.02
CA LYS A 163 -13.75 -1.83 29.24
C LYS A 163 -12.32 -1.68 28.70
N TYR A 164 -12.08 -0.72 27.82
CA TYR A 164 -10.75 -0.40 27.27
C TYR A 164 -10.24 -1.14 26.01
N VAL A 165 -11.04 -1.94 25.28
CA VAL A 165 -10.65 -2.46 23.94
C VAL A 165 -11.57 -1.90 22.86
N ALA A 166 -11.00 -1.39 21.75
CA ALA A 166 -11.79 -0.95 20.59
C ALA A 166 -12.33 -2.17 19.84
N GLN A 167 -13.64 -2.20 19.59
CA GLN A 167 -14.31 -3.33 18.96
C GLN A 167 -14.03 -3.37 17.45
N TYR A 168 -13.95 -2.21 16.83
CA TYR A 168 -13.65 -2.06 15.40
C TYR A 168 -12.45 -1.15 15.20
N PHE A 169 -11.55 -1.54 14.31
CA PHE A 169 -10.45 -0.66 13.91
C PHE A 169 -10.33 -0.54 12.39
N ILE A 170 -10.06 0.68 11.93
CA ILE A 170 -9.71 0.97 10.54
C ILE A 170 -8.22 0.68 10.40
N PRO A 171 -7.83 -0.36 9.65
CA PRO A 171 -6.44 -0.79 9.57
C PRO A 171 -5.57 0.20 8.80
N ILE A 172 -4.26 0.13 9.00
CA ILE A 172 -3.26 1.03 8.41
C ILE A 172 -3.37 1.14 6.88
N TYR A 173 -3.82 0.06 6.23
CA TYR A 173 -3.94 -0.05 4.77
C TYR A 173 -5.16 0.61 4.15
N GLN A 174 -6.06 1.13 4.96
CA GLN A 174 -7.16 1.95 4.48
C GLN A 174 -6.70 3.37 4.13
N ARG A 175 -7.45 4.02 3.25
CA ARG A 175 -7.23 5.45 2.93
C ARG A 175 -7.81 6.35 4.03
N PRO A 176 -7.28 7.58 4.19
CA PRO A 176 -7.84 8.59 5.10
C PRO A 176 -9.32 8.89 4.85
N TYR A 177 -9.99 9.48 5.84
CA TYR A 177 -11.35 9.99 5.67
C TYR A 177 -11.37 11.09 4.59
N ALA A 178 -12.23 10.91 3.59
CA ALA A 178 -12.18 11.66 2.33
C ALA A 178 -13.53 12.21 1.88
N TRP A 179 -14.65 11.83 2.53
CA TRP A 179 -15.96 12.43 2.25
C TRP A 179 -15.91 13.95 2.39
N GLY A 180 -16.39 14.64 1.36
CA GLY A 180 -16.57 16.09 1.36
C GLY A 180 -17.99 16.47 1.77
N SER A 181 -18.30 17.76 1.67
CA SER A 181 -19.61 18.29 2.03
C SER A 181 -20.75 17.63 1.24
N ALA A 182 -20.58 17.43 -0.07
CA ALA A 182 -21.60 16.84 -0.92
C ALA A 182 -22.00 15.40 -0.49
N GLU A 183 -21.02 14.56 -0.16
CA GLU A 183 -21.30 13.20 0.33
C GLU A 183 -21.96 13.22 1.71
N VAL A 184 -21.49 14.09 2.61
CA VAL A 184 -22.04 14.23 3.98
C VAL A 184 -23.47 14.77 3.95
N GLU A 185 -23.73 15.82 3.16
CA GLU A 185 -25.08 16.39 2.99
C GLU A 185 -26.04 15.37 2.42
N LYS A 186 -25.62 14.59 1.42
CA LYS A 186 -26.45 13.51 0.88
C LYS A 186 -26.76 12.47 1.96
N PHE A 187 -25.73 12.00 2.67
CA PHE A 187 -25.89 11.02 3.74
C PHE A 187 -26.84 11.50 4.84
N MET A 188 -26.72 12.77 5.25
CA MET A 188 -27.60 13.38 6.24
C MET A 188 -29.03 13.53 5.73
N ARG A 189 -29.21 13.97 4.49
CA ARG A 189 -30.52 14.08 3.85
C ARG A 189 -31.25 12.73 3.83
N ASP A 190 -30.57 11.68 3.38
CA ASP A 190 -31.15 10.34 3.30
C ASP A 190 -31.56 9.81 4.71
N ILE A 191 -30.77 10.12 5.76
CA ILE A 191 -31.11 9.76 7.16
C ILE A 191 -32.31 10.55 7.68
N LEU A 192 -32.37 11.85 7.39
CA LEU A 192 -33.48 12.71 7.81
C LEU A 192 -34.78 12.34 7.11
N GLU A 193 -34.74 12.05 5.80
CA GLU A 193 -35.89 11.55 5.04
C GLU A 193 -36.40 10.23 5.62
N SER A 194 -35.50 9.28 5.92
CA SER A 194 -35.85 8.02 6.60
C SER A 194 -36.52 8.23 7.95
N TYR A 195 -36.11 9.25 8.71
CA TYR A 195 -36.71 9.59 9.99
C TYR A 195 -38.13 10.15 9.83
N SER A 196 -38.34 11.03 8.86
CA SER A 196 -39.66 11.61 8.56
C SER A 196 -40.65 10.55 8.08
N GLU A 197 -40.22 9.63 7.22
CA GLU A 197 -41.07 8.56 6.67
C GLU A 197 -41.19 7.34 7.60
N VAL A 198 -40.41 7.30 8.70
CA VAL A 198 -40.31 6.16 9.63
C VAL A 198 -39.97 4.85 8.92
N GLU A 199 -39.11 4.95 7.90
CA GLU A 199 -38.65 3.80 7.12
C GLU A 199 -37.27 3.32 7.57
N SER A 200 -36.98 2.03 7.35
CA SER A 200 -35.65 1.49 7.59
C SER A 200 -34.71 1.94 6.47
N MET A 201 -33.60 2.59 6.84
CA MET A 201 -32.60 3.05 5.89
C MET A 201 -31.50 2.00 5.71
N PHE A 202 -31.25 1.64 4.47
CA PHE A 202 -30.09 0.85 4.09
C PHE A 202 -28.91 1.76 3.74
N ILE A 203 -27.86 1.73 4.57
CA ILE A 203 -26.64 2.52 4.37
C ILE A 203 -25.61 1.80 3.46
N GLY A 204 -25.89 0.55 3.09
CA GLY A 204 -25.01 -0.27 2.26
C GLY A 204 -24.35 -1.41 3.03
N THR A 205 -23.35 -2.01 2.40
CA THR A 205 -22.56 -3.12 2.96
C THR A 205 -21.43 -2.62 3.85
N MET A 206 -21.07 -3.38 4.88
CA MET A 206 -19.86 -3.17 5.69
C MET A 206 -19.10 -4.48 5.72
N GLN A 207 -17.81 -4.46 5.39
CA GLN A 207 -17.01 -5.68 5.38
C GLN A 207 -16.05 -5.67 6.56
N LEU A 208 -16.06 -6.78 7.31
CA LEU A 208 -15.25 -6.96 8.50
C LEU A 208 -14.33 -8.17 8.36
N SER A 209 -13.17 -8.12 9.00
CA SER A 209 -12.36 -9.31 9.21
C SER A 209 -13.06 -10.31 10.12
N GLU A 210 -12.49 -11.51 10.18
CA GLU A 210 -12.75 -12.45 11.27
C GLU A 210 -12.57 -11.77 12.64
N LYS A 211 -13.38 -12.21 13.61
CA LYS A 211 -13.30 -11.77 15.01
C LYS A 211 -12.05 -12.34 15.65
N GLU A 212 -11.09 -11.47 15.96
CA GLU A 212 -9.92 -11.85 16.74
C GLU A 212 -10.24 -11.72 18.23
N VAL A 213 -10.11 -12.81 18.98
CA VAL A 213 -10.46 -12.83 20.40
C VAL A 213 -9.35 -12.20 21.23
N VAL A 214 -9.63 -11.03 21.81
CA VAL A 214 -8.64 -10.24 22.55
C VAL A 214 -8.57 -10.64 24.03
N SER A 215 -9.61 -11.29 24.54
CA SER A 215 -9.68 -11.76 25.93
C SER A 215 -9.68 -13.29 26.04
N PRO A 216 -8.75 -13.88 26.81
CA PRO A 216 -8.65 -15.32 26.97
C PRO A 216 -9.77 -15.97 27.80
N ARG A 217 -10.75 -15.20 28.29
CA ARG A 217 -11.90 -15.73 29.06
C ARG A 217 -13.16 -16.02 28.24
N GLY A 218 -13.13 -15.85 26.92
CA GLY A 218 -14.28 -16.23 26.07
C GLY A 218 -15.56 -15.44 26.36
N LYS A 219 -15.46 -14.24 26.95
CA LYS A 219 -16.59 -13.33 27.19
C LYS A 219 -16.70 -12.26 26.11
N GLY A 220 -16.70 -12.66 24.85
CA GLY A 220 -17.13 -11.78 23.74
C GLY A 220 -16.30 -10.53 23.47
N ALA A 221 -15.11 -10.37 24.05
CA ALA A 221 -14.19 -9.28 23.69
C ALA A 221 -13.40 -9.69 22.45
N TYR A 222 -13.84 -9.19 21.30
CA TYR A 222 -13.21 -9.40 20.01
C TYR A 222 -12.88 -8.05 19.37
N VAL A 223 -11.85 -8.03 18.51
CA VAL A 223 -11.57 -6.94 17.59
C VAL A 223 -11.85 -7.38 16.17
N GLN A 224 -12.28 -6.44 15.33
CA GLN A 224 -12.44 -6.66 13.89
C GLN A 224 -11.85 -5.48 13.10
N GLU A 225 -11.17 -5.80 12.01
CA GLU A 225 -10.74 -4.83 11.00
C GLU A 225 -11.93 -4.41 10.15
N ILE A 226 -12.06 -3.11 9.94
CA ILE A 226 -12.99 -2.54 8.97
C ILE A 226 -12.32 -2.53 7.61
N ILE A 227 -12.75 -3.46 6.75
CA ILE A 227 -12.21 -3.64 5.40
C ILE A 227 -13.01 -2.78 4.40
N ASP A 228 -14.30 -2.61 4.65
CA ASP A 228 -15.16 -1.66 3.94
C ASP A 228 -16.15 -0.98 4.89
N GLY A 229 -16.63 0.19 4.49
CA GLY A 229 -17.59 0.99 5.25
C GLY A 229 -16.92 2.00 6.17
N GLN A 230 -15.59 2.14 6.10
CA GLN A 230 -14.82 3.03 6.96
C GLN A 230 -15.28 4.50 6.90
N GLN A 231 -15.66 5.00 5.72
CA GLN A 231 -16.14 6.39 5.58
C GLN A 231 -17.50 6.56 6.27
N ARG A 232 -18.44 5.65 5.99
CA ARG A 232 -19.80 5.65 6.55
C ARG A 232 -19.80 5.53 8.07
N ILE A 233 -19.07 4.57 8.63
CA ILE A 233 -19.02 4.38 10.09
C ILE A 233 -18.34 5.55 10.81
N THR A 234 -17.33 6.16 10.18
CA THR A 234 -16.69 7.38 10.70
C THR A 234 -17.70 8.54 10.71
N THR A 235 -18.46 8.76 9.64
CA THR A 235 -19.49 9.80 9.59
C THR A 235 -20.60 9.55 10.61
N VAL A 236 -20.99 8.29 10.85
CA VAL A 236 -21.93 7.94 11.95
C VAL A 236 -21.35 8.31 13.33
N ALA A 237 -20.05 8.10 13.56
CA ALA A 237 -19.41 8.54 14.81
C ALA A 237 -19.46 10.07 14.96
N LEU A 238 -19.21 10.82 13.88
CA LEU A 238 -19.34 12.29 13.88
C LEU A 238 -20.80 12.75 14.10
N LEU A 239 -21.77 12.05 13.53
CA LEU A 239 -23.20 12.29 13.75
C LEU A 239 -23.61 12.09 15.21
N LEU A 240 -23.21 10.97 15.82
CA LEU A 240 -23.45 10.72 17.24
C LEU A 240 -22.78 11.79 18.12
N LYS A 241 -21.60 12.29 17.71
CA LYS A 241 -20.93 13.39 18.39
C LYS A 241 -21.73 14.69 18.30
N ALA A 242 -22.20 15.08 17.12
CA ALA A 242 -23.04 16.26 16.95
C ALA A 242 -24.33 16.17 17.79
N LEU A 243 -25.00 15.00 17.79
CA LEU A 243 -26.16 14.74 18.64
C LEU A 243 -25.85 14.87 20.13
N SER A 244 -24.67 14.43 20.58
CA SER A 244 -24.27 14.52 22.00
C SER A 244 -24.12 15.96 22.49
N LEU A 245 -23.79 16.89 21.59
CA LEU A 245 -23.69 18.31 21.89
C LEU A 245 -25.07 18.99 21.90
N LEU A 246 -25.98 18.57 21.03
CA LEU A 246 -27.34 19.12 20.93
C LEU A 246 -28.28 18.61 22.03
N SER A 247 -28.19 17.32 22.36
CA SER A 247 -29.07 16.67 23.34
C SER A 247 -28.31 15.67 24.21
N PRO A 248 -27.60 16.15 25.24
CA PRO A 248 -26.94 15.28 26.20
C PRO A 248 -27.97 14.36 26.89
N SER A 249 -27.75 13.05 26.84
CA SER A 249 -28.62 12.08 27.51
C SER A 249 -27.82 10.86 27.99
N GLU A 250 -28.19 10.28 29.12
CA GLU A 250 -27.53 9.07 29.66
C GLU A 250 -27.56 7.90 28.67
N ARG A 251 -28.63 7.81 27.87
CA ARG A 251 -28.74 6.79 26.82
C ARG A 251 -27.69 7.02 25.73
N LEU A 252 -27.51 8.26 25.28
CA LEU A 252 -26.52 8.59 24.25
C LEU A 252 -25.10 8.38 24.78
N ASP A 253 -24.81 8.75 26.03
CA ASP A 253 -23.51 8.53 26.66
C ASP A 253 -23.18 7.02 26.79
N SER A 254 -24.18 6.20 27.15
CA SER A 254 -24.01 4.75 27.25
C SER A 254 -23.83 4.05 25.90
N VAL A 255 -24.42 4.59 24.83
CA VAL A 255 -24.21 4.13 23.44
C VAL A 255 -22.85 4.55 22.91
N ILE A 256 -22.48 5.83 23.08
CA ILE A 256 -21.23 6.40 22.57
C ILE A 256 -20.03 5.76 23.27
N ARG A 257 -20.08 5.51 24.59
CA ARG A 257 -18.96 4.97 25.38
C ARG A 257 -17.65 5.70 25.11
N ASN A 258 -17.68 7.04 25.11
CA ASN A 258 -16.56 7.91 24.71
C ASN A 258 -15.94 7.58 23.34
N PHE A 259 -16.72 7.00 22.43
CA PHE A 259 -16.29 6.52 21.12
C PHE A 259 -15.19 5.44 21.17
N GLU A 260 -15.03 4.77 22.30
CA GLU A 260 -14.01 3.74 22.49
C GLU A 260 -14.20 2.49 21.62
N TRP A 261 -15.29 2.41 20.85
CA TRP A 261 -15.64 1.30 19.95
C TRP A 261 -15.02 1.41 18.54
N LEU A 262 -14.50 2.58 18.15
CA LEU A 262 -13.86 2.83 16.85
C LEU A 262 -12.45 3.40 17.04
N GLU A 263 -11.48 2.82 16.34
CA GLU A 263 -10.11 3.33 16.26
C GLU A 263 -9.64 3.37 14.80
N THR A 264 -8.83 4.35 14.40
CA THR A 264 -8.17 4.34 13.08
C THR A 264 -6.65 4.26 13.23
N ARG A 265 -6.03 3.35 12.49
CA ARG A 265 -4.56 3.22 12.44
C ARG A 265 -3.96 3.88 11.19
N VAL A 266 -4.79 4.49 10.35
CA VAL A 266 -4.37 5.12 9.10
C VAL A 266 -3.33 6.22 9.38
N SER A 267 -2.32 6.31 8.52
CA SER A 267 -1.19 7.23 8.67
C SER A 267 -0.49 7.09 10.04
N ASN A 268 -0.30 5.87 10.51
CA ASN A 268 0.37 5.56 11.77
C ASN A 268 -0.28 6.24 13.00
N GLY A 269 -1.61 6.35 12.97
CA GLY A 269 -2.40 6.99 14.03
C GLY A 269 -2.49 8.51 13.94
N GLU A 270 -1.93 9.17 12.92
CA GLU A 270 -2.18 10.60 12.69
C GLU A 270 -3.68 10.88 12.49
N GLN A 271 -4.36 10.02 11.72
CA GLN A 271 -5.81 10.12 11.53
C GLN A 271 -6.58 9.89 12.83
N GLN A 272 -6.05 9.11 13.76
CA GLN A 272 -6.66 8.91 15.08
C GLN A 272 -6.61 10.20 15.89
N GLN A 273 -5.50 10.94 15.83
CA GLN A 273 -5.37 12.22 16.51
C GLN A 273 -6.40 13.22 15.96
N LEU A 274 -6.56 13.28 14.64
CA LEU A 274 -7.54 14.15 14.00
C LEU A 274 -8.99 13.76 14.35
N LEU A 275 -9.29 12.46 14.38
CA LEU A 275 -10.59 11.94 14.79
C LEU A 275 -10.87 12.23 16.28
N GLU A 276 -9.90 11.98 17.17
CA GLU A 276 -10.02 12.26 18.60
C GLU A 276 -10.22 13.76 18.89
N GLN A 277 -9.59 14.65 18.12
CA GLN A 277 -9.84 16.08 18.21
C GLN A 277 -11.32 16.41 17.94
N ALA A 278 -11.92 15.82 16.89
CA ALA A 278 -13.34 16.03 16.57
C ALA A 278 -14.27 15.41 17.64
N LEU A 279 -13.99 14.20 18.10
CA LEU A 279 -14.84 13.47 19.03
C LEU A 279 -14.75 13.99 20.48
N SER A 280 -13.61 14.57 20.87
CA SER A 280 -13.42 15.18 22.19
C SER A 280 -13.80 16.66 22.26
N ALA A 281 -14.09 17.31 21.13
CA ALA A 281 -14.45 18.72 21.08
C ALA A 281 -15.68 19.02 21.97
N SER A 282 -15.58 20.00 22.87
CA SER A 282 -16.70 20.44 23.72
C SER A 282 -17.67 21.35 22.98
N GLN A 283 -17.20 22.00 21.91
CA GLN A 283 -17.95 22.86 21.00
C GLN A 283 -17.44 22.58 19.58
N LEU A 284 -18.28 22.82 18.58
CA LEU A 284 -17.95 22.69 17.15
C LEU A 284 -18.01 24.08 16.51
N ASP A 285 -17.07 24.96 16.86
CA ASP A 285 -16.98 26.34 16.34
C ASP A 285 -15.90 26.45 15.24
N GLU A 286 -16.10 27.37 14.29
CA GLU A 286 -15.24 27.60 13.10
C GLU A 286 -13.74 27.81 13.40
N ASN A 287 -13.35 28.15 14.64
CA ASN A 287 -11.98 28.53 15.02
C ASN A 287 -11.12 27.41 15.65
N LEU A 288 -11.54 26.14 15.58
CA LEU A 288 -10.92 25.06 16.36
C LEU A 288 -9.52 24.59 15.96
N SER A 289 -8.93 25.03 14.83
CA SER A 289 -7.53 24.65 14.52
C SER A 289 -6.84 25.52 13.46
N PRO A 290 -5.52 25.77 13.55
CA PRO A 290 -4.74 26.45 12.51
C PRO A 290 -4.47 25.60 11.25
N ALA A 291 -4.90 24.32 11.21
CA ALA A 291 -4.80 23.42 10.06
C ALA A 291 -6.17 22.79 9.71
N PRO A 292 -6.49 22.55 8.43
CA PRO A 292 -7.79 22.01 8.03
C PRO A 292 -7.95 20.55 8.49
N ASN A 293 -8.77 20.33 9.53
CA ASN A 293 -9.15 18.99 9.99
C ASN A 293 -10.53 18.62 9.42
N LYS A 294 -10.54 17.74 8.41
CA LYS A 294 -11.78 17.26 7.74
C LYS A 294 -12.80 16.61 8.68
N TYR A 295 -12.36 15.99 9.78
CA TYR A 295 -13.28 15.38 10.74
C TYR A 295 -14.07 16.45 11.49
N VAL A 296 -13.41 17.56 11.86
CA VAL A 296 -14.04 18.71 12.53
C VAL A 296 -14.97 19.44 11.56
N GLU A 297 -14.50 19.71 10.34
CA GLU A 297 -15.30 20.36 9.28
C GLU A 297 -16.61 19.60 9.02
N ASN A 298 -16.53 18.28 8.84
CA ASN A 298 -17.71 17.46 8.61
C ASN A 298 -18.58 17.31 9.87
N ALA A 299 -18.01 17.28 11.08
CA ALA A 299 -18.80 17.31 12.30
C ALA A 299 -19.57 18.62 12.47
N GLN A 300 -18.97 19.75 12.10
CA GLN A 300 -19.61 21.07 12.08
C GLN A 300 -20.76 21.12 11.07
N LEU A 301 -20.55 20.61 9.86
CA LEU A 301 -21.58 20.53 8.84
C LEU A 301 -22.77 19.66 9.30
N ILE A 302 -22.50 18.50 9.90
CA ILE A 302 -23.56 17.64 10.45
C ILE A 302 -24.32 18.38 11.57
N TYR A 303 -23.59 19.08 12.44
CA TYR A 303 -24.19 19.86 13.52
C TYR A 303 -25.09 20.98 13.01
N SER A 304 -24.66 21.74 11.99
CA SER A 304 -25.48 22.81 11.40
C SER A 304 -26.75 22.25 10.74
N ILE A 305 -26.64 21.13 10.00
CA ILE A 305 -27.80 20.46 9.38
C ILE A 305 -28.83 20.05 10.43
N LEU A 306 -28.37 19.51 11.58
CA LEU A 306 -29.27 19.13 12.68
C LEU A 306 -29.90 20.35 13.37
N GLN A 307 -29.17 21.46 13.49
CA GLN A 307 -29.72 22.71 14.00
C GLN A 307 -30.80 23.28 13.08
N ASP A 308 -30.54 23.31 11.77
CA ASP A 308 -31.49 23.79 10.77
C ASP A 308 -32.77 22.94 10.80
N ALA A 309 -32.65 21.61 10.89
CA ALA A 309 -33.79 20.71 11.04
C ALA A 309 -34.61 20.94 12.32
N MET A 310 -33.99 21.41 13.41
CA MET A 310 -34.72 21.82 14.62
C MET A 310 -35.40 23.18 14.47
N SER A 311 -34.83 24.09 13.68
CA SER A 311 -35.37 25.43 13.46
C SER A 311 -36.50 25.46 12.43
N SER A 312 -36.42 24.65 11.37
CA SER A 312 -37.44 24.57 10.31
C SER A 312 -38.82 24.16 10.83
N ASP A 313 -38.87 23.35 11.88
CA ASP A 313 -40.12 22.86 12.46
C ASP A 313 -40.82 23.89 13.38
N SER A 314 -40.17 25.03 13.64
CA SER A 314 -40.75 26.09 14.49
C SER A 314 -41.55 27.14 13.73
N GLU A 315 -41.50 27.15 12.39
CA GLU A 315 -42.16 28.18 11.56
C GLU A 315 -43.43 27.72 10.83
N GLU A 316 -43.67 26.40 10.69
CA GLU A 316 -44.89 25.87 10.04
C GLU A 316 -45.99 25.50 11.05
N GLU A 317 -46.69 26.50 11.59
CA GLU A 317 -48.05 26.28 12.14
C GLU A 317 -49.04 26.03 10.98
N THR A 318 -49.04 24.82 10.40
CA THR A 318 -50.12 24.40 9.50
C THR A 318 -50.55 22.96 9.75
N SER A 319 -51.57 22.81 10.60
CA SER A 319 -52.59 21.74 10.60
C SER A 319 -52.25 20.44 9.82
N GLY A 320 -51.44 19.58 10.42
CA GLY A 320 -51.15 18.21 10.01
C GLY A 320 -50.30 17.54 11.10
N GLU A 321 -50.43 16.22 11.31
CA GLU A 321 -49.67 15.45 12.32
C GLU A 321 -48.17 15.30 11.94
N ASP A 322 -47.51 16.36 11.49
CA ASP A 322 -46.08 16.33 11.19
C ASP A 322 -45.29 16.48 12.49
N LYS A 323 -44.56 15.41 12.82
CA LYS A 323 -43.79 15.31 14.08
C LYS A 323 -42.60 16.25 14.00
N ALA A 324 -42.59 17.28 14.84
CA ALA A 324 -41.40 18.08 15.11
C ALA A 324 -40.18 17.18 15.41
N PHE A 325 -39.03 17.55 14.84
CA PHE A 325 -37.76 16.89 15.00
C PHE A 325 -37.35 16.93 16.48
N CYS A 326 -37.26 15.74 17.07
CA CYS A 326 -36.81 15.58 18.44
C CYS A 326 -35.52 14.75 18.45
N PRO A 327 -34.39 15.28 18.97
CA PRO A 327 -33.12 14.56 18.99
C PRO A 327 -33.17 13.19 19.66
N SER A 328 -34.02 13.01 20.68
CA SER A 328 -34.16 11.74 21.39
C SER A 328 -34.89 10.66 20.57
N SER A 329 -35.95 11.03 19.85
CA SER A 329 -36.63 10.09 18.93
C SER A 329 -35.79 9.83 17.70
N PHE A 330 -35.06 10.83 17.21
CA PHE A 330 -34.10 10.68 16.13
C PHE A 330 -32.98 9.69 16.49
N LEU A 331 -32.40 9.79 17.69
CA LEU A 331 -31.42 8.80 18.18
C LEU A 331 -32.01 7.38 18.22
N GLN A 332 -33.24 7.23 18.70
CA GLN A 332 -33.89 5.92 18.74
C GLN A 332 -34.14 5.35 17.34
N HIS A 333 -34.51 6.21 16.37
CA HIS A 333 -34.65 5.84 14.97
C HIS A 333 -33.29 5.46 14.37
N LEU A 334 -32.25 6.26 14.59
CA LEU A 334 -30.90 5.99 14.11
C LEU A 334 -30.36 4.65 14.64
N LEU A 335 -30.64 4.29 15.89
CA LEU A 335 -30.19 3.01 16.45
C LEU A 335 -30.93 1.81 15.83
N LYS A 336 -32.22 1.92 15.56
CA LYS A 336 -33.07 0.78 15.17
C LYS A 336 -33.28 0.65 13.66
N SER A 337 -33.41 1.76 12.96
CA SER A 337 -33.83 1.83 11.56
C SER A 337 -32.64 1.86 10.60
N LEU A 338 -31.45 2.21 11.10
CA LEU A 338 -30.23 2.26 10.32
C LEU A 338 -29.62 0.86 10.17
N THR A 339 -29.68 0.29 8.98
CA THR A 339 -29.30 -1.10 8.72
C THR A 339 -28.11 -1.21 7.78
N PHE A 340 -27.17 -2.09 8.14
CA PHE A 340 -25.99 -2.48 7.38
C PHE A 340 -26.12 -3.96 6.99
N VAL A 341 -25.63 -4.32 5.80
CA VAL A 341 -25.31 -5.72 5.50
C VAL A 341 -23.86 -5.96 5.88
N VAL A 342 -23.63 -6.65 7.00
CA VAL A 342 -22.29 -6.93 7.49
C VAL A 342 -21.80 -8.24 6.89
N ILE A 343 -20.70 -8.16 6.15
CA ILE A 343 -20.05 -9.29 5.51
C ILE A 343 -18.79 -9.62 6.33
N GLU A 344 -18.85 -10.71 7.09
CA GLU A 344 -17.71 -11.24 7.85
C GLU A 344 -16.95 -12.25 6.96
N THR A 345 -15.65 -12.02 6.83
CA THR A 345 -14.79 -12.77 5.90
C THR A 345 -13.68 -13.50 6.63
N HIS A 346 -13.77 -14.84 6.64
CA HIS A 346 -12.76 -15.74 7.20
C HIS A 346 -11.80 -16.15 6.09
N ALA A 347 -10.87 -15.25 5.75
CA ALA A 347 -9.83 -15.49 4.77
C ALA A 347 -8.64 -14.56 5.01
N GLY A 348 -7.48 -14.90 4.44
CA GLY A 348 -6.35 -13.97 4.39
C GLY A 348 -6.74 -12.67 3.68
N LEU A 349 -6.11 -11.57 4.10
CA LEU A 349 -6.46 -10.20 3.70
C LEU A 349 -6.61 -10.03 2.17
N SER A 350 -5.76 -10.65 1.36
CA SER A 350 -5.79 -10.51 -0.10
C SER A 350 -7.04 -11.14 -0.70
N LYS A 351 -7.46 -12.29 -0.19
CA LYS A 351 -8.69 -12.94 -0.63
C LYS A 351 -9.91 -12.15 -0.16
N THR A 352 -9.83 -11.61 1.05
CA THR A 352 -10.85 -10.73 1.61
C THR A 352 -11.05 -9.46 0.78
N LEU A 353 -9.96 -8.90 0.24
CA LEU A 353 -9.99 -7.74 -0.67
C LEU A 353 -10.41 -8.09 -2.10
N GLN A 354 -10.12 -9.31 -2.57
CA GLN A 354 -10.69 -9.80 -3.83
C GLN A 354 -12.21 -9.92 -3.74
N ILE A 355 -12.73 -10.46 -2.63
CA ILE A 355 -14.17 -10.53 -2.36
C ILE A 355 -14.74 -9.11 -2.31
N PHE A 356 -14.07 -8.20 -1.61
CA PHE A 356 -14.45 -6.80 -1.58
C PHE A 356 -14.58 -6.21 -2.99
N ASN A 357 -13.56 -6.32 -3.83
CA ASN A 357 -13.59 -5.78 -5.20
C ASN A 357 -14.67 -6.43 -6.07
N ALA A 358 -15.04 -7.68 -5.80
CA ALA A 358 -16.12 -8.35 -6.52
C ALA A 358 -17.52 -7.93 -6.03
N ILE A 359 -17.66 -7.57 -4.76
CA ILE A 359 -18.93 -7.17 -4.13
C ILE A 359 -19.18 -5.67 -4.31
N ASN A 360 -18.13 -4.85 -4.32
CA ASN A 360 -18.26 -3.41 -4.40
C ASN A 360 -18.71 -2.96 -5.80
N THR A 361 -19.88 -2.33 -5.81
CA THR A 361 -20.49 -1.72 -7.01
C THR A 361 -21.01 -0.30 -6.75
N ALA A 362 -21.00 0.17 -5.48
CA ALA A 362 -21.60 1.43 -5.05
C ALA A 362 -20.66 2.38 -4.27
N GLY A 363 -19.41 1.96 -4.01
CA GLY A 363 -18.38 2.76 -3.34
C GLY A 363 -17.35 3.33 -4.31
N LEU A 364 -16.41 4.14 -3.81
CA LEU A 364 -15.22 4.48 -4.60
C LEU A 364 -14.37 3.21 -4.75
N ASP A 365 -14.16 2.78 -5.99
CA ASP A 365 -13.35 1.61 -6.31
C ASP A 365 -11.93 1.73 -5.72
N LEU A 366 -11.40 0.63 -5.19
CA LEU A 366 -9.97 0.54 -4.92
C LEU A 366 -9.24 0.60 -6.26
N ASN A 367 -8.37 1.59 -6.43
CA ASN A 367 -7.57 1.66 -7.65
C ASN A 367 -6.50 0.53 -7.65
N GLY A 368 -5.92 0.22 -8.82
CA GLY A 368 -4.88 -0.82 -8.92
C GLY A 368 -3.65 -0.55 -8.02
N GLY A 369 -3.38 0.72 -7.73
CA GLY A 369 -2.35 1.15 -6.78
C GLY A 369 -2.69 0.83 -5.32
N ASP A 370 -3.94 0.98 -4.89
CA ASP A 370 -4.40 0.65 -3.55
C ASP A 370 -4.35 -0.86 -3.33
N LEU A 371 -4.78 -1.64 -4.32
CA LEU A 371 -4.69 -3.10 -4.26
C LEU A 371 -3.24 -3.57 -4.17
N PHE A 372 -2.33 -2.96 -4.96
CA PHE A 372 -0.90 -3.25 -4.85
C PHE A 372 -0.36 -2.92 -3.46
N LYS A 373 -0.75 -1.77 -2.88
CA LYS A 373 -0.33 -1.35 -1.53
C LYS A 373 -0.63 -2.43 -0.50
N ILE A 374 -1.85 -2.95 -0.54
CA ILE A 374 -2.30 -3.93 0.44
C ILE A 374 -1.64 -5.29 0.22
N ARG A 375 -1.57 -5.75 -1.04
CA ARG A 375 -0.90 -7.03 -1.35
C ARG A 375 0.59 -7.00 -1.05
N MET A 376 1.23 -5.86 -1.25
CA MET A 376 2.62 -5.66 -0.86
C MET A 376 2.77 -5.72 0.66
N TYR A 377 1.86 -5.13 1.42
CA TYR A 377 1.86 -5.23 2.88
C TYR A 377 1.72 -6.67 3.36
N GLU A 378 0.78 -7.43 2.81
CA GLU A 378 0.62 -8.86 3.10
C GLU A 378 1.86 -9.67 2.75
N TYR A 379 2.48 -9.39 1.60
CA TYR A 379 3.72 -10.05 1.21
C TYR A 379 4.85 -9.75 2.21
N LEU A 380 4.97 -8.51 2.68
CA LEU A 380 5.98 -8.17 3.68
C LEU A 380 5.69 -8.85 5.03
N ARG A 381 4.43 -8.83 5.49
CA ARG A 381 4.05 -9.42 6.78
C ARG A 381 4.10 -10.95 6.77
N ASP A 382 3.37 -11.58 5.85
CA ASP A 382 3.07 -13.02 5.87
C ASP A 382 4.19 -13.84 5.21
N VAL A 383 4.88 -13.27 4.21
CA VAL A 383 5.96 -13.96 3.50
C VAL A 383 7.34 -13.55 4.01
N ARG A 384 7.56 -12.27 4.32
CA ARG A 384 8.87 -11.76 4.78
C ARG A 384 8.98 -11.61 6.30
N GLY A 385 7.91 -11.82 7.05
CA GLY A 385 7.91 -11.72 8.52
C GLY A 385 8.13 -10.30 9.03
N ALA A 386 7.78 -9.29 8.23
CA ALA A 386 7.99 -7.89 8.57
C ALA A 386 6.91 -7.37 9.53
N SER A 387 7.24 -6.35 10.32
CA SER A 387 6.32 -5.74 11.30
C SER A 387 5.28 -4.83 10.64
N GLU A 388 4.26 -4.40 11.40
CA GLU A 388 3.26 -3.42 10.92
C GLU A 388 3.91 -2.14 10.35
N ASP A 389 5.11 -1.75 10.85
CA ASP A 389 5.91 -0.64 10.33
C ASP A 389 6.20 -0.70 8.82
N SER A 390 6.19 -1.89 8.21
CA SER A 390 6.41 -2.05 6.76
C SER A 390 5.35 -1.32 5.93
N PHE A 391 4.17 -1.06 6.50
CA PHE A 391 3.18 -0.22 5.83
C PHE A 391 3.62 1.24 5.73
N ASN A 392 4.40 1.74 6.70
CA ASN A 392 4.97 3.07 6.64
C ASN A 392 6.01 3.16 5.53
N GLU A 393 6.84 2.11 5.37
CA GLU A 393 7.79 2.03 4.26
C GLU A 393 7.06 2.02 2.91
N ILE A 394 5.96 1.27 2.79
CA ILE A 394 5.12 1.31 1.60
C ILE A 394 4.54 2.72 1.40
N SER A 395 3.98 3.34 2.43
CA SER A 395 3.39 4.69 2.33
C SER A 395 4.43 5.75 1.96
N ALA A 396 5.67 5.61 2.43
CA ALA A 396 6.78 6.47 2.05
C ALA A 396 7.11 6.41 0.55
N ILE A 397 6.91 5.26 -0.11
CA ILE A 397 7.04 5.12 -1.57
C ILE A 397 6.02 6.01 -2.30
N TYR A 398 4.76 6.03 -1.84
CA TYR A 398 3.71 6.86 -2.45
C TYR A 398 3.98 8.34 -2.19
N ALA A 399 4.32 8.69 -0.94
CA ALA A 399 4.69 10.06 -0.58
C ALA A 399 5.90 10.57 -1.39
N LYS A 400 6.84 9.69 -1.75
CA LYS A 400 7.99 10.04 -2.59
C LYS A 400 7.57 10.38 -4.03
N ILE A 401 6.55 9.70 -4.57
CA ILE A 401 5.96 10.02 -5.88
C ILE A 401 5.20 11.35 -5.79
N ASP A 402 4.39 11.54 -4.75
CA ASP A 402 3.63 12.79 -4.57
C ASP A 402 4.58 13.99 -4.45
N LYS A 403 5.64 13.85 -3.65
CA LYS A 403 6.69 14.86 -3.52
C LYS A 403 7.39 15.11 -4.87
N GLY A 404 7.81 14.07 -5.58
CA GLY A 404 8.49 14.23 -6.86
C GLY A 404 7.63 14.88 -7.94
N ASN A 405 6.31 14.61 -7.95
CA ASN A 405 5.37 15.29 -8.83
C ASN A 405 5.16 16.76 -8.41
N GLY A 406 5.12 17.03 -7.10
CA GLY A 406 5.07 18.38 -6.55
C GLY A 406 6.31 19.20 -6.93
N ASP A 407 7.51 18.64 -6.76
CA ASP A 407 8.79 19.27 -7.10
C ASP A 407 8.91 19.55 -8.62
N ALA A 408 8.28 18.73 -9.46
CA ALA A 408 8.26 18.91 -10.91
C ALA A 408 7.10 19.80 -11.41
N GLU A 409 6.18 20.22 -10.53
CA GLU A 409 4.95 20.96 -10.83
C GLU A 409 4.08 20.32 -11.93
N ARG A 410 4.19 19.00 -12.12
CA ARG A 410 3.39 18.22 -13.08
C ARG A 410 3.35 16.74 -12.73
N LEU A 411 2.42 16.01 -13.33
CA LEU A 411 2.35 14.56 -13.22
C LEU A 411 3.47 13.88 -14.05
N VAL A 412 4.59 13.55 -13.40
CA VAL A 412 5.72 12.83 -14.02
C VAL A 412 5.43 11.34 -14.11
N THR A 413 4.97 10.75 -13.00
CA THR A 413 4.61 9.34 -12.89
C THR A 413 3.61 9.15 -11.75
N ASP A 414 2.86 8.06 -11.82
CA ASP A 414 2.11 7.49 -10.71
C ASP A 414 2.75 6.15 -10.29
N ILE A 415 2.16 5.48 -9.30
CA ILE A 415 2.59 4.15 -8.86
C ILE A 415 2.53 3.13 -10.01
N SER A 416 1.49 3.18 -10.85
CA SER A 416 1.31 2.27 -11.99
C SER A 416 2.45 2.40 -13.02
N GLY A 417 2.93 3.61 -13.29
CA GLY A 417 4.08 3.87 -14.15
C GLY A 417 5.37 3.28 -13.60
N VAL A 418 5.63 3.45 -12.30
CA VAL A 418 6.80 2.87 -11.61
C VAL A 418 6.72 1.34 -11.62
N LEU A 419 5.56 0.78 -11.27
CA LEU A 419 5.31 -0.65 -11.29
C LEU A 419 5.40 -1.24 -12.70
N GLY A 420 5.07 -0.45 -13.72
CA GLY A 420 5.29 -0.77 -15.13
C GLY A 420 6.75 -1.03 -15.46
N ILE A 421 7.67 -0.17 -14.96
CA ILE A 421 9.12 -0.38 -15.09
C ILE A 421 9.56 -1.59 -14.27
N TYR A 422 9.13 -1.67 -13.01
CA TYR A 422 9.54 -2.72 -12.09
C TYR A 422 9.14 -4.12 -12.58
N ARG A 423 8.02 -4.23 -13.30
CA ARG A 423 7.59 -5.47 -13.97
C ARG A 423 8.63 -6.00 -14.96
N HIS A 424 9.32 -5.14 -15.72
CA HIS A 424 10.40 -5.58 -16.61
C HIS A 424 11.55 -6.21 -15.82
N ILE A 425 11.90 -5.61 -14.68
CA ILE A 425 12.96 -6.06 -13.78
C ILE A 425 12.60 -7.42 -13.18
N ILE A 426 11.39 -7.58 -12.64
CA ILE A 426 10.94 -8.87 -12.06
C ILE A 426 10.98 -9.98 -13.12
N VAL A 427 10.44 -9.73 -14.32
CA VAL A 427 10.40 -10.73 -15.39
C VAL A 427 11.81 -11.15 -15.83
N ALA A 428 12.74 -10.20 -15.91
CA ALA A 428 14.12 -10.47 -16.27
C ALA A 428 14.87 -11.21 -15.15
N ARG A 429 14.91 -10.61 -13.95
CA ARG A 429 15.65 -11.11 -12.77
C ARG A 429 15.18 -12.49 -12.33
N LYS A 430 13.86 -12.73 -12.28
CA LYS A 430 13.28 -14.04 -11.88
C LYS A 430 13.08 -14.99 -13.07
N LYS A 431 13.59 -14.63 -14.25
CA LYS A 431 13.55 -15.43 -15.48
C LYS A 431 12.13 -15.94 -15.82
N LEU A 432 11.11 -15.09 -15.65
CA LEU A 432 9.71 -15.41 -15.98
C LEU A 432 9.49 -15.43 -17.51
N PRO A 433 8.40 -16.02 -18.03
CA PRO A 433 8.12 -16.06 -19.47
C PRO A 433 8.14 -14.66 -20.12
N ARG A 434 8.94 -14.53 -21.19
CA ARG A 434 9.25 -13.26 -21.87
C ARG A 434 8.01 -12.47 -22.32
N GLY A 435 6.94 -13.18 -22.68
CA GLY A 435 5.71 -12.58 -23.16
C GLY A 435 4.82 -11.94 -22.08
N LEU A 436 5.14 -12.08 -20.79
CA LEU A 436 4.28 -11.57 -19.71
C LEU A 436 4.14 -10.04 -19.74
N VAL A 437 5.25 -9.33 -19.92
CA VAL A 437 5.29 -7.86 -19.94
C VAL A 437 4.33 -7.27 -21.00
N ARG A 438 4.18 -7.93 -22.14
CA ARG A 438 3.33 -7.46 -23.25
C ARG A 438 1.88 -7.95 -23.14
N ARG A 439 1.66 -9.14 -22.58
CA ARG A 439 0.35 -9.80 -22.58
C ARG A 439 -0.53 -9.37 -21.41
N LEU A 440 0.05 -8.86 -20.34
CA LEU A 440 -0.67 -8.41 -19.15
C LEU A 440 -0.50 -6.91 -18.98
N GLY A 441 -1.54 -6.23 -18.48
CA GLY A 441 -1.42 -4.88 -17.92
C GLY A 441 -0.54 -4.87 -16.67
N VAL A 442 -0.35 -3.70 -16.07
CA VAL A 442 0.42 -3.57 -14.80
C VAL A 442 -0.34 -4.29 -13.69
N ASP A 443 -1.59 -3.92 -13.44
CA ASP A 443 -2.42 -4.48 -12.37
C ASP A 443 -2.57 -6.01 -12.50
N ALA A 444 -3.00 -6.47 -13.67
CA ALA A 444 -3.17 -7.89 -13.95
C ALA A 444 -1.86 -8.70 -13.84
N PHE A 445 -0.69 -8.08 -14.00
CA PHE A 445 0.59 -8.75 -13.77
C PHE A 445 0.84 -8.95 -12.27
N TYR A 446 0.68 -7.89 -11.46
CA TYR A 446 0.92 -7.97 -10.02
C TYR A 446 -0.13 -8.82 -9.31
N ASP A 447 -1.40 -8.75 -9.71
CA ASP A 447 -2.44 -9.62 -9.17
C ASP A 447 -2.08 -11.11 -9.34
N ARG A 448 -1.68 -11.50 -10.55
CA ARG A 448 -1.26 -12.90 -10.82
C ARG A 448 0.04 -13.26 -10.14
N LEU A 449 0.94 -12.30 -9.96
CA LEU A 449 2.21 -12.48 -9.23
C LEU A 449 1.94 -12.80 -7.76
N PHE A 450 1.08 -12.00 -7.11
CA PHE A 450 0.68 -12.20 -5.73
C PHE A 450 -0.18 -13.46 -5.55
N ASP A 451 -1.16 -13.70 -6.43
CA ASP A 451 -1.97 -14.94 -6.41
C ASP A 451 -1.09 -16.18 -6.48
N ALA A 452 -0.08 -16.14 -7.34
CA ALA A 452 0.89 -17.22 -7.42
C ALA A 452 1.68 -17.32 -6.11
N ARG A 453 2.24 -16.21 -5.63
CA ARG A 453 3.07 -16.22 -4.42
C ARG A 453 2.33 -16.70 -3.17
N PHE A 454 1.07 -16.30 -3.01
CA PHE A 454 0.19 -16.71 -1.91
C PHE A 454 -0.49 -18.07 -2.14
N LYS A 455 -0.19 -18.76 -3.25
CA LYS A 455 -0.75 -20.06 -3.61
C LYS A 455 -2.29 -20.06 -3.68
N ILE A 456 -2.89 -18.91 -3.98
CA ILE A 456 -4.35 -18.75 -4.15
C ILE A 456 -4.80 -19.42 -5.44
N THR A 457 -4.12 -19.09 -6.54
CA THR A 457 -4.43 -19.60 -7.89
C THR A 457 -3.16 -20.07 -8.58
N LYS A 458 -3.22 -21.22 -9.24
CA LYS A 458 -2.11 -21.72 -10.06
C LYS A 458 -2.10 -21.03 -11.42
N TRP A 459 -1.06 -20.25 -11.67
CA TRP A 459 -0.73 -19.64 -12.95
C TRP A 459 0.56 -20.27 -13.51
N ASP A 460 0.47 -21.05 -14.59
CA ASP A 460 1.64 -21.73 -15.20
C ASP A 460 2.80 -20.78 -15.52
N ASN A 461 2.47 -19.57 -15.97
CA ASN A 461 3.48 -18.56 -16.32
C ASN A 461 4.21 -17.97 -15.09
N PHE A 462 3.77 -18.25 -13.88
CA PHE A 462 4.37 -17.78 -12.62
C PHE A 462 4.91 -18.92 -11.75
N ALA A 463 5.03 -20.14 -12.31
CA ALA A 463 5.43 -21.32 -11.54
C ALA A 463 6.78 -21.18 -10.79
N ARG A 464 7.69 -20.33 -11.29
CA ARG A 464 8.98 -20.05 -10.64
C ARG A 464 8.87 -19.22 -9.36
N VAL A 465 7.69 -18.69 -9.05
CA VAL A 465 7.45 -17.74 -7.96
C VAL A 465 6.74 -18.39 -6.76
N TYR A 466 6.33 -19.66 -6.87
CA TYR A 466 5.59 -20.34 -5.81
C TYR A 466 6.38 -20.58 -4.52
N ASP A 467 7.57 -21.17 -4.66
CA ASP A 467 8.36 -21.69 -3.53
C ASP A 467 9.79 -21.13 -3.46
N ASN A 468 10.18 -20.29 -4.43
CA ASN A 468 11.54 -19.75 -4.55
C ASN A 468 11.68 -18.35 -3.93
N GLU A 469 11.13 -18.15 -2.73
CA GLU A 469 11.38 -16.91 -1.99
C GLU A 469 12.64 -17.08 -1.15
N PRO A 470 13.65 -16.21 -1.33
CA PRO A 470 14.82 -16.23 -0.48
C PRO A 470 14.43 -15.98 0.98
N GLY A 471 15.06 -16.70 1.91
CA GLY A 471 14.96 -16.42 3.34
C GLY A 471 15.39 -14.98 3.64
N VAL A 472 14.93 -14.44 4.77
CA VAL A 472 15.22 -13.05 5.18
C VAL A 472 16.73 -12.77 5.23
N ASP A 473 17.53 -13.78 5.59
CA ASP A 473 19.00 -13.69 5.70
C ASP A 473 19.75 -14.20 4.44
N SER A 474 19.06 -14.42 3.31
CA SER A 474 19.68 -14.88 2.06
C SER A 474 20.27 -13.72 1.26
N ASP A 475 21.43 -13.95 0.63
CA ASP A 475 22.05 -13.02 -0.33
C ASP A 475 21.25 -12.90 -1.64
N GLU A 476 20.29 -13.80 -1.89
CA GLU A 476 19.43 -13.71 -3.07
C GLU A 476 18.38 -12.59 -2.94
N ALA A 477 18.28 -11.74 -3.97
CA ALA A 477 17.33 -10.64 -3.99
C ALA A 477 15.87 -11.15 -3.84
N PRO A 478 15.01 -10.45 -3.05
CA PRO A 478 13.59 -10.80 -2.90
C PRO A 478 12.84 -10.85 -4.23
N LEU A 479 11.66 -11.47 -4.23
CA LEU A 479 10.72 -11.29 -5.33
C LEU A 479 10.32 -9.81 -5.50
N LEU A 480 9.88 -9.18 -4.39
CA LEU A 480 9.48 -7.77 -4.34
C LEU A 480 10.31 -7.04 -3.28
N SER A 481 10.84 -5.87 -3.64
CA SER A 481 11.69 -5.05 -2.78
C SER A 481 11.23 -3.60 -2.82
N LEU A 482 10.91 -3.03 -1.66
CA LEU A 482 10.59 -1.61 -1.55
C LEU A 482 11.80 -0.73 -1.89
N ALA A 483 13.02 -1.20 -1.61
CA ALA A 483 14.24 -0.51 -1.99
C ALA A 483 14.39 -0.42 -3.52
N ASP A 484 14.04 -1.49 -4.24
CA ASP A 484 14.07 -1.49 -5.72
C ASP A 484 13.06 -0.48 -6.27
N ILE A 485 11.84 -0.45 -5.72
CA ILE A 485 10.79 0.50 -6.13
C ILE A 485 11.22 1.93 -5.82
N SER A 486 11.78 2.18 -4.63
CA SER A 486 12.31 3.49 -4.23
C SER A 486 13.41 3.97 -5.18
N LYS A 487 14.35 3.08 -5.55
CA LYS A 487 15.42 3.34 -6.52
C LYS A 487 14.86 3.67 -7.90
N LEU A 488 13.81 2.96 -8.34
CA LEU A 488 13.17 3.23 -9.63
C LEU A 488 12.46 4.58 -9.67
N ILE A 489 11.88 5.01 -8.55
CA ILE A 489 11.31 6.36 -8.42
C ILE A 489 12.41 7.39 -8.64
N ASP A 490 13.56 7.25 -7.98
CA ASP A 490 14.69 8.18 -8.15
C ASP A 490 15.17 8.23 -9.60
N ILE A 491 15.35 7.06 -10.23
CA ILE A 491 15.75 6.95 -11.64
C ILE A 491 14.73 7.62 -12.56
N ARG A 492 13.42 7.40 -12.32
CA ARG A 492 12.35 7.96 -13.16
C ARG A 492 12.32 9.49 -13.09
N TYR A 493 12.48 10.08 -11.90
CA TYR A 493 12.54 11.53 -11.73
C TYR A 493 13.88 12.12 -12.17
N ALA A 494 15.00 11.42 -11.99
CA ALA A 494 16.29 11.84 -12.53
C ALA A 494 16.27 11.90 -14.06
N TRP A 495 15.70 10.88 -14.70
CA TRP A 495 15.48 10.85 -16.15
C TRP A 495 14.57 11.99 -16.61
N ASP A 496 13.51 12.25 -15.85
CA ASP A 496 12.57 13.33 -16.14
C ASP A 496 13.21 14.72 -16.10
N ARG A 497 14.02 15.00 -15.06
CA ARG A 497 14.82 16.22 -14.96
C ARG A 497 15.80 16.32 -16.12
N ALA A 498 16.55 15.25 -16.39
CA ALA A 498 17.51 15.25 -17.48
C ALA A 498 16.86 15.47 -18.87
N TRP A 499 15.60 15.06 -19.05
CA TRP A 499 14.87 15.23 -20.31
C TRP A 499 14.19 16.60 -20.45
N ASN A 500 13.53 17.08 -19.39
CA ASN A 500 12.63 18.24 -19.44
C ASN A 500 13.19 19.52 -18.80
N ASP A 501 14.19 19.43 -17.93
CA ASP A 501 14.77 20.59 -17.24
C ASP A 501 15.97 21.15 -18.04
N GLU A 502 15.84 22.39 -18.52
CA GLU A 502 16.92 23.05 -19.28
C GLU A 502 18.14 23.38 -18.40
N VAL A 503 17.97 23.45 -17.07
CA VAL A 503 19.04 23.75 -16.09
C VAL A 503 19.80 22.50 -15.66
N HIS A 504 19.11 21.37 -15.52
CA HIS A 504 19.68 20.09 -15.05
C HIS A 504 19.83 19.05 -16.19
N ASN A 505 19.93 19.50 -17.44
CA ASN A 505 20.05 18.63 -18.61
C ASN A 505 21.38 17.85 -18.60
N ASP A 506 21.33 16.60 -18.13
CA ASP A 506 22.48 15.68 -18.09
C ASP A 506 22.58 14.79 -19.35
N LEU A 507 21.74 15.02 -20.36
CA LEU A 507 21.75 14.29 -21.63
C LEU A 507 22.44 15.11 -22.71
N ASP A 508 23.52 14.57 -23.27
CA ASP A 508 24.16 15.17 -24.44
C ASP A 508 23.24 15.12 -25.67
N VAL A 509 23.50 16.01 -26.63
CA VAL A 509 22.68 16.22 -27.83
C VAL A 509 22.50 14.92 -28.63
N GLU A 510 23.53 14.09 -28.73
CA GLU A 510 23.47 12.82 -29.45
C GLU A 510 22.55 11.82 -28.75
N THR A 511 22.67 11.68 -27.41
CA THR A 511 21.79 10.83 -26.62
C THR A 511 20.33 11.28 -26.73
N ARG A 512 20.07 12.60 -26.70
CA ARG A 512 18.73 13.16 -26.86
C ARG A 512 18.13 12.86 -28.24
N ALA A 513 18.91 13.06 -29.30
CA ALA A 513 18.51 12.72 -30.67
C ALA A 513 18.21 11.22 -30.82
N ALA A 514 19.04 10.37 -30.23
CA ALA A 514 18.87 8.92 -30.25
C ALA A 514 17.58 8.48 -29.54
N MET A 515 17.23 9.12 -28.41
CA MET A 515 15.96 8.90 -27.69
C MET A 515 14.73 9.31 -28.51
N GLU A 516 14.76 10.47 -29.16
CA GLU A 516 13.67 10.90 -30.06
C GLU A 516 13.43 9.90 -31.20
N LEU A 517 14.52 9.39 -31.77
CA LEU A 517 14.46 8.33 -32.79
C LEU A 517 13.92 7.01 -32.23
N ILE A 518 14.24 6.67 -30.97
CA ILE A 518 13.63 5.51 -30.28
C ILE A 518 12.12 5.72 -30.18
N PHE A 519 11.65 6.87 -29.68
CA PHE A 519 10.23 7.17 -29.53
C PHE A 519 9.46 7.10 -30.85
N GLY A 520 10.03 7.66 -31.92
CA GLY A 520 9.46 7.59 -33.28
C GLY A 520 9.57 6.22 -33.95
N SER A 521 10.32 5.28 -33.37
CA SER A 521 10.50 3.95 -33.95
C SER A 521 9.30 3.05 -33.73
N ARG A 522 9.26 1.92 -34.46
CA ARG A 522 8.27 0.86 -34.20
C ARG A 522 8.34 0.30 -32.78
N TYR A 523 9.50 0.42 -32.15
CA TYR A 523 9.83 -0.14 -30.85
C TYR A 523 9.83 0.93 -29.76
N GLY A 524 9.19 2.09 -29.98
CA GLY A 524 9.20 3.21 -29.04
C GLY A 524 8.77 2.84 -27.62
N SER A 525 7.86 1.87 -27.43
CA SER A 525 7.47 1.38 -26.10
C SER A 525 8.61 0.71 -25.31
N TYR A 526 9.71 0.34 -25.96
CA TYR A 526 10.89 -0.24 -25.32
C TYR A 526 11.86 0.80 -24.75
N TRP A 527 11.52 2.09 -24.78
CA TRP A 527 12.32 3.13 -24.14
C TRP A 527 12.55 2.86 -22.63
N LEU A 528 11.61 2.15 -21.97
CA LEU A 528 11.74 1.74 -20.57
C LEU A 528 12.99 0.87 -20.31
N LEU A 529 13.57 0.24 -21.35
CA LEU A 529 14.83 -0.50 -21.22
C LEU A 529 16.00 0.40 -20.83
N VAL A 530 15.94 1.70 -21.14
CA VAL A 530 16.95 2.68 -20.70
C VAL A 530 16.90 2.83 -19.18
N LEU A 531 15.71 2.89 -18.59
CA LEU A 531 15.54 2.93 -17.13
C LEU A 531 15.95 1.61 -16.46
N VAL A 532 15.68 0.47 -17.11
CA VAL A 532 16.14 -0.84 -16.62
C VAL A 532 17.67 -0.95 -16.68
N PHE A 533 18.29 -0.43 -17.74
CA PHE A 533 19.75 -0.38 -17.86
C PHE A 533 20.37 0.51 -16.77
N GLU A 534 19.80 1.68 -16.51
CA GLU A 534 20.20 2.56 -15.41
C GLU A 534 20.00 1.91 -14.03
N PHE A 535 18.91 1.14 -13.85
CA PHE A 535 18.70 0.39 -12.62
C PHE A 535 19.82 -0.64 -12.37
N CYS A 536 20.32 -1.30 -13.41
CA CYS A 536 21.37 -2.30 -13.29
C CYS A 536 22.76 -1.69 -13.14
N PHE A 537 23.06 -0.60 -13.87
CA PHE A 537 24.44 -0.11 -14.04
C PHE A 537 24.66 1.35 -13.64
N GLY A 538 23.65 2.04 -13.10
CA GLY A 538 23.70 3.46 -12.75
C GLY A 538 24.75 3.84 -11.69
N ASN A 539 25.24 2.85 -10.95
CA ASN A 539 26.29 2.98 -9.93
C ASN A 539 27.72 2.85 -10.49
N LYS A 540 27.91 2.58 -11.79
CA LYS A 540 29.25 2.50 -12.41
C LYS A 540 29.84 3.90 -12.62
N GLU A 541 31.15 4.08 -12.37
CA GLU A 541 31.83 5.38 -12.53
C GLU A 541 31.68 5.97 -13.95
N ASN A 542 31.77 5.12 -14.98
CA ASN A 542 31.62 5.53 -16.38
C ASN A 542 30.16 5.46 -16.90
N PHE A 543 29.16 5.48 -16.01
CA PHE A 543 27.77 5.26 -16.38
C PHE A 543 27.25 6.23 -17.44
N LYS A 544 27.61 7.52 -17.40
CA LYS A 544 27.15 8.49 -18.42
C LYS A 544 27.58 8.09 -19.83
N GLN A 545 28.82 7.64 -19.99
CA GLN A 545 29.35 7.16 -21.27
C GLN A 545 28.66 5.85 -21.70
N LEU A 546 28.50 4.91 -20.77
CA LEU A 546 27.81 3.64 -21.03
C LEU A 546 26.34 3.84 -21.42
N ARG A 547 25.64 4.77 -20.77
CA ARG A 547 24.26 5.17 -21.07
C ARG A 547 24.17 5.73 -22.48
N LYS A 548 25.06 6.67 -22.83
CA LYS A 548 25.14 7.23 -24.19
C LYS A 548 25.33 6.13 -25.23
N GLU A 549 26.32 5.26 -25.05
CA GLU A 549 26.62 4.18 -25.98
C GLU A 549 25.44 3.21 -26.11
N PHE A 550 24.84 2.79 -24.99
CA PHE A 550 23.66 1.93 -24.98
C PHE A 550 22.48 2.54 -25.74
N VAL A 551 22.12 3.79 -25.46
CA VAL A 551 21.00 4.49 -26.10
C VAL A 551 21.24 4.65 -27.60
N VAL A 552 22.45 5.04 -28.00
CA VAL A 552 22.80 5.22 -29.42
C VAL A 552 22.74 3.89 -30.17
N GLN A 553 23.29 2.80 -29.62
CA GLN A 553 23.24 1.50 -30.28
C GLN A 553 21.82 0.92 -30.33
N LEU A 554 21.04 1.11 -29.26
CA LEU A 554 19.63 0.69 -29.23
C LEU A 554 18.81 1.45 -30.29
N SER A 555 19.04 2.76 -30.43
CA SER A 555 18.40 3.59 -31.45
C SER A 555 18.73 3.11 -32.86
N LYS A 556 20.02 2.85 -33.16
CA LYS A 556 20.46 2.27 -34.45
C LYS A 556 19.76 0.93 -34.73
N LEU A 557 19.71 0.04 -33.75
CA LEU A 557 19.02 -1.24 -33.88
C LEU A 557 17.53 -1.04 -34.22
N PHE A 558 16.84 -0.14 -33.54
CA PHE A 558 15.43 0.11 -33.75
C PHE A 558 15.13 0.76 -35.10
N ILE A 559 15.98 1.66 -35.58
CA ILE A 559 15.86 2.28 -36.91
C ILE A 559 16.03 1.21 -38.00
N VAL A 560 17.12 0.45 -37.94
CA VAL A 560 17.42 -0.60 -38.94
C VAL A 560 16.32 -1.64 -38.97
N TYR A 561 15.87 -2.14 -37.81
CA TYR A 561 14.79 -3.13 -37.77
C TYR A 561 13.42 -2.54 -38.13
N SER A 562 13.18 -1.24 -37.92
CA SER A 562 11.95 -0.58 -38.38
C SER A 562 11.91 -0.44 -39.90
N ALA A 563 13.07 -0.22 -40.53
CA ALA A 563 13.22 -0.13 -41.99
C ALA A 563 13.13 -1.50 -42.68
N LEU A 564 13.87 -2.49 -42.17
CA LEU A 564 14.02 -3.78 -42.85
C LEU A 564 12.83 -4.73 -42.71
N PHE A 565 12.21 -4.80 -41.53
CA PHE A 565 11.38 -5.96 -41.18
C PHE A 565 9.88 -5.74 -41.24
N GLY A 566 9.40 -4.59 -41.76
CA GLY A 566 7.97 -4.37 -41.96
C GLY A 566 7.15 -4.85 -40.76
N LYS A 567 6.12 -5.69 -40.95
CA LYS A 567 5.26 -6.23 -39.86
C LYS A 567 5.87 -7.33 -38.98
N ALA A 568 7.12 -7.77 -39.18
CA ALA A 568 7.73 -8.86 -38.41
C ALA A 568 8.42 -8.38 -37.12
N VAL A 569 7.69 -8.41 -35.99
CA VAL A 569 8.14 -7.81 -34.69
C VAL A 569 8.62 -8.86 -33.67
N ASN A 570 8.28 -10.14 -33.86
CA ASN A 570 8.49 -11.21 -32.87
C ASN A 570 9.97 -11.50 -32.57
N GLU A 571 10.85 -11.36 -33.56
CA GLU A 571 12.29 -11.55 -33.38
C GLU A 571 12.85 -10.52 -32.39
N MET A 572 12.49 -9.26 -32.57
CA MET A 572 12.94 -8.16 -31.69
C MET A 572 12.39 -8.30 -30.28
N HIS A 573 11.13 -8.70 -30.11
CA HIS A 573 10.57 -8.98 -28.78
C HIS A 573 11.37 -10.06 -28.03
N SER A 574 11.75 -11.12 -28.74
CA SER A 574 12.52 -12.22 -28.16
C SER A 574 13.94 -11.80 -27.81
N PHE A 575 14.58 -11.01 -28.68
CA PHE A 575 15.91 -10.45 -28.47
C PHE A 575 15.94 -9.51 -27.27
N LEU A 576 15.05 -8.52 -27.21
CA LEU A 576 15.02 -7.53 -26.11
C LEU A 576 14.74 -8.17 -24.77
N ALA A 577 13.86 -9.18 -24.71
CA ALA A 577 13.62 -9.91 -23.46
C ALA A 577 14.81 -10.78 -23.03
N ASN A 578 15.67 -11.23 -23.96
CA ASN A 578 16.95 -11.86 -23.63
C ASN A 578 17.97 -10.84 -23.15
N LEU A 579 18.06 -9.71 -23.84
CA LEU A 579 18.94 -8.61 -23.47
C LEU A 579 18.66 -8.15 -22.03
N SER A 580 17.39 -7.92 -21.68
CA SER A 580 16.99 -7.59 -20.30
C SER A 580 17.40 -8.65 -19.29
N ARG A 581 17.32 -9.94 -19.61
CA ARG A 581 17.77 -11.01 -18.70
C ARG A 581 19.28 -11.00 -18.52
N GLY A 582 20.03 -10.78 -19.61
CA GLY A 582 21.48 -10.69 -19.58
C GLY A 582 21.99 -9.52 -18.73
N MET A 583 21.26 -8.39 -18.68
CA MET A 583 21.56 -7.27 -17.78
C MET A 583 21.68 -7.69 -16.30
N PHE A 584 20.89 -8.69 -15.86
CA PHE A 584 20.94 -9.21 -14.48
C PHE A 584 21.85 -10.41 -14.29
N ALA A 585 22.29 -11.07 -15.37
CA ALA A 585 23.05 -12.31 -15.28
C ALA A 585 24.56 -12.09 -15.42
N GLU A 586 24.97 -11.18 -16.31
CA GLU A 586 26.38 -10.98 -16.69
C GLU A 586 27.03 -9.79 -15.95
N ASP A 587 26.23 -8.92 -15.32
CA ASP A 587 26.65 -7.68 -14.62
C ASP A 587 27.61 -6.75 -15.43
N SER A 588 27.62 -6.89 -16.76
CA SER A 588 28.44 -6.09 -17.66
C SER A 588 27.56 -5.28 -18.61
N ALA A 589 27.75 -3.96 -18.55
CA ALA A 589 27.09 -3.01 -19.43
C ALA A 589 27.65 -3.14 -20.86
N GLU A 590 28.95 -3.40 -20.96
CA GLU A 590 29.70 -3.62 -22.20
C GLU A 590 29.21 -4.87 -22.93
N TRP A 591 28.92 -5.95 -22.19
CA TRP A 591 28.32 -7.16 -22.76
C TRP A 591 26.94 -6.86 -23.38
N VAL A 592 26.09 -6.10 -22.69
CA VAL A 592 24.76 -5.71 -23.19
C VAL A 592 24.89 -4.91 -24.49
N ILE A 593 25.80 -3.95 -24.53
CA ILE A 593 26.10 -3.17 -25.73
C ILE A 593 26.66 -4.09 -26.84
N GLY A 594 27.53 -5.03 -26.49
CA GLY A 594 28.09 -6.03 -27.39
C GLY A 594 27.01 -6.89 -28.05
N GLU A 595 26.00 -7.35 -27.31
CA GLU A 595 24.87 -8.12 -27.85
C GLU A 595 24.02 -7.31 -28.82
N ILE A 596 23.81 -6.01 -28.56
CA ILE A 596 23.14 -5.11 -29.51
C ILE A 596 23.95 -5.02 -30.80
N ASN A 597 25.27 -4.81 -30.69
CA ASN A 597 26.17 -4.72 -31.84
C ASN A 597 26.22 -6.03 -32.64
N ALA A 598 26.25 -7.18 -31.96
CA ALA A 598 26.22 -8.50 -32.60
C ALA A 598 24.92 -8.72 -33.38
N LYS A 599 23.79 -8.18 -32.88
CA LYS A 599 22.50 -8.22 -33.58
C LYS A 599 22.41 -7.24 -34.75
N LEU A 600 23.03 -6.07 -34.60
CA LEU A 600 23.01 -4.97 -35.57
C LEU A 600 23.94 -5.20 -36.77
N ASN A 601 25.21 -5.56 -36.51
CA ASN A 601 26.29 -5.59 -37.52
C ASN A 601 25.95 -6.43 -38.78
N PRO A 602 25.33 -7.63 -38.67
CA PRO A 602 24.99 -8.44 -39.84
C PRO A 602 23.89 -7.83 -40.73
N LYS A 603 23.20 -6.78 -40.27
CA LYS A 603 22.12 -6.11 -41.01
C LYS A 603 22.58 -4.92 -41.85
N ARG A 604 23.86 -4.53 -41.76
CA ARG A 604 24.41 -3.36 -42.46
C ARG A 604 24.15 -3.39 -43.96
N ASP A 605 24.61 -4.42 -44.67
CA ASP A 605 24.47 -4.52 -46.14
C ASP A 605 23.00 -4.62 -46.58
N ALA A 606 22.15 -5.21 -45.74
CA ALA A 606 20.71 -5.26 -46.00
C ALA A 606 20.07 -3.88 -45.87
N PHE A 607 20.47 -3.12 -44.84
CA PHE A 607 20.02 -1.75 -44.61
C PHE A 607 20.49 -0.81 -45.72
N GLU A 608 21.76 -0.86 -46.10
CA GLU A 608 22.30 -0.06 -47.22
C GLU A 608 21.51 -0.31 -48.52
N ARG A 609 21.22 -1.58 -48.85
CA ARG A 609 20.36 -1.91 -50.00
C ARG A 609 18.94 -1.37 -49.86
N SER A 610 18.38 -1.39 -48.65
CA SER A 610 17.04 -0.84 -48.39
C SER A 610 16.97 0.68 -48.60
N LEU A 611 18.08 1.40 -48.41
CA LEU A 611 18.14 2.85 -48.63
C LEU A 611 18.09 3.23 -50.12
N CYS A 612 18.48 2.32 -51.02
CA CYS A 612 18.36 2.52 -52.47
C CYS A 612 16.95 2.23 -53.00
N GLY A 613 16.04 1.71 -52.17
CA GLY A 613 14.67 1.38 -52.53
C GLY A 613 13.66 2.50 -52.21
N GLU A 614 12.37 2.16 -52.28
CA GLU A 614 11.29 3.09 -51.94
C GLU A 614 11.17 3.30 -50.42
N ILE A 615 11.63 4.45 -49.93
CA ILE A 615 11.59 4.82 -48.51
C ILE A 615 10.26 5.50 -48.12
N ALA A 616 9.61 6.19 -49.07
CA ALA A 616 8.42 7.00 -48.81
C ALA A 616 7.14 6.17 -48.62
N GLY A 617 7.10 4.90 -49.05
CA GLY A 617 5.94 4.02 -48.94
C GLY A 617 5.59 3.61 -47.50
N ASN A 618 6.47 3.85 -46.53
CA ASN A 618 6.21 3.59 -45.12
C ASN A 618 6.42 4.86 -44.29
N MET A 619 5.33 5.43 -43.79
CA MET A 619 5.33 6.69 -43.04
C MET A 619 6.29 6.69 -41.84
N ARG A 620 6.46 5.57 -41.13
CA ARG A 620 7.41 5.47 -40.01
C ARG A 620 8.86 5.46 -40.48
N VAL A 621 9.15 4.75 -41.57
CA VAL A 621 10.52 4.68 -42.13
C VAL A 621 10.89 6.03 -42.73
N LYS A 622 9.97 6.68 -43.45
CA LYS A 622 10.08 8.07 -43.91
C LYS A 622 10.38 9.01 -42.74
N TYR A 623 9.57 8.95 -41.66
CA TYR A 623 9.78 9.76 -40.45
C TYR A 623 11.20 9.61 -39.88
N LEU A 624 11.66 8.37 -39.68
CA LEU A 624 12.95 8.06 -39.06
C LEU A 624 14.13 8.44 -39.94
N LEU A 625 14.13 8.01 -41.21
CA LEU A 625 15.28 8.21 -42.11
C LEU A 625 15.46 9.67 -42.51
N CYS A 626 14.37 10.43 -42.67
CA CYS A 626 14.48 11.85 -43.01
C CYS A 626 15.03 12.67 -41.83
N ARG A 627 14.62 12.36 -40.60
CA ARG A 627 15.17 13.00 -39.39
C ARG A 627 16.61 12.57 -39.15
N LEU A 628 16.95 11.30 -39.34
CA LEU A 628 18.33 10.83 -39.28
C LEU A 628 19.21 11.52 -40.34
N SER A 629 18.71 11.65 -41.57
CA SER A 629 19.41 12.37 -42.65
C SER A 629 19.63 13.85 -42.28
N ALA A 630 18.60 14.51 -41.76
CA ALA A 630 18.72 15.88 -41.25
C ALA A 630 19.81 15.96 -40.18
N LEU A 631 19.78 15.07 -39.18
CA LEU A 631 20.78 15.00 -38.10
C LEU A 631 22.22 14.73 -38.60
N LEU A 632 22.39 14.01 -39.71
CA LEU A 632 23.71 13.74 -40.29
C LEU A 632 24.22 14.87 -41.19
N HIS A 633 23.32 15.67 -41.78
CA HIS A 633 23.66 16.75 -42.69
C HIS A 633 23.95 18.09 -42.01
N GLY A 634 23.38 18.35 -40.84
CA GLY A 634 23.77 19.53 -40.06
C GLY A 634 25.01 19.27 -39.21
N ASP A 635 25.66 20.34 -38.76
CA ASP A 635 26.72 20.33 -37.75
C ASP A 635 26.18 19.98 -36.34
N PHE A 636 25.36 18.93 -36.23
CA PHE A 636 24.65 18.53 -35.00
C PHE A 636 25.60 18.04 -33.90
N VAL A 637 26.68 17.35 -34.29
CA VAL A 637 27.64 16.73 -33.36
C VAL A 637 28.72 17.72 -32.90
N SER A 638 28.98 18.78 -33.68
CA SER A 638 30.06 19.74 -33.41
C SER A 638 29.63 21.00 -32.64
N ALA A 639 28.33 21.33 -32.62
CA ALA A 639 27.84 22.62 -32.11
C ALA A 639 27.00 22.55 -30.81
N GLU A 640 26.74 21.36 -30.25
CA GLU A 640 25.92 21.15 -29.05
C GLU A 640 24.66 22.03 -28.95
N ASN A 641 23.93 22.21 -30.06
CA ASN A 641 22.85 23.22 -30.11
C ASN A 641 21.45 22.59 -29.88
N PRO A 642 20.81 22.81 -28.72
CA PRO A 642 19.52 22.19 -28.39
C PRO A 642 18.33 22.75 -29.19
N GLU A 643 18.42 23.99 -29.69
CA GLU A 643 17.35 24.61 -30.48
C GLU A 643 17.18 23.91 -31.83
N LEU A 644 18.28 23.40 -32.41
CA LEU A 644 18.25 22.63 -33.66
C LEU A 644 17.55 21.28 -33.48
N LEU A 645 17.64 20.63 -32.31
CA LEU A 645 16.86 19.41 -32.01
C LEU A 645 15.35 19.70 -31.95
N LYS A 646 14.96 20.82 -31.31
CA LYS A 646 13.57 21.28 -31.31
C LYS A 646 13.08 21.48 -32.76
N ARG A 647 13.90 22.06 -33.64
CA ARG A 647 13.58 22.22 -35.07
C ARG A 647 13.50 20.91 -35.86
N VAL A 648 14.22 19.84 -35.49
CA VAL A 648 14.15 18.56 -36.24
C VAL A 648 12.97 17.70 -35.79
N PHE A 649 12.69 17.68 -34.50
CA PHE A 649 11.70 16.76 -33.92
C PHE A 649 10.35 17.40 -33.60
N HIS A 650 10.32 18.70 -33.29
CA HIS A 650 9.12 19.39 -32.77
C HIS A 650 8.53 20.44 -33.73
N SER A 651 9.13 20.68 -34.89
CA SER A 651 8.48 21.47 -35.95
C SER A 651 7.50 20.63 -36.76
N GLU A 652 6.45 21.26 -37.28
CA GLU A 652 5.55 20.73 -38.33
C GLU A 652 6.27 20.60 -39.69
N LEU A 653 7.41 19.90 -39.72
CA LEU A 653 8.05 19.53 -40.97
C LEU A 653 7.18 18.46 -41.62
N ASP A 654 6.28 18.91 -42.50
CA ASP A 654 5.73 18.04 -43.52
C ASP A 654 6.88 17.72 -44.48
N ILE A 655 7.40 16.50 -44.38
CA ILE A 655 8.48 16.02 -45.24
C ILE A 655 7.86 15.74 -46.62
N GLU A 656 7.39 16.77 -47.32
CA GLU A 656 6.74 16.59 -48.63
C GLU A 656 7.75 16.40 -49.75
N HIS A 657 8.97 16.97 -49.63
CA HIS A 657 9.94 16.96 -50.72
C HIS A 657 11.37 16.68 -50.24
N ILE A 658 11.83 15.43 -50.43
CA ILE A 658 13.26 15.13 -50.49
C ILE A 658 13.70 15.43 -51.93
N LYS A 659 14.37 16.56 -52.17
CA LYS A 659 14.97 16.83 -53.48
C LYS A 659 16.14 15.86 -53.69
N ALA A 660 16.01 14.96 -54.66
CA ALA A 660 17.11 14.07 -55.05
C ALA A 660 18.26 14.90 -55.64
N TYR A 661 19.49 14.58 -55.25
CA TYR A 661 20.72 15.28 -55.66
C TYR A 661 20.99 15.27 -57.19
N HIS A 662 20.18 14.53 -57.96
CA HIS A 662 20.28 14.44 -59.42
C HIS A 662 19.46 15.50 -60.17
N ASP A 663 18.70 16.37 -59.49
CA ASP A 663 18.13 17.59 -60.10
C ASP A 663 19.22 18.67 -60.25
N LYS A 664 20.28 18.36 -61.00
CA LYS A 664 21.06 19.39 -61.69
C LYS A 664 20.45 19.56 -63.08
N ASN A 665 19.82 20.71 -63.28
CA ASN A 665 19.28 21.21 -64.54
C ASN A 665 20.11 20.74 -65.75
N ASN A 666 19.47 19.96 -66.63
CA ASN A 666 19.72 20.06 -68.07
C ASN A 666 19.09 21.35 -68.59
#